data_AF-A9GM32-F1
#
_entry.id   AF-A9GM32-F1
#
_cell.length_a   1.000
_cell.length_b   1.000
_cell.length_c   1.000
_cell.angle_alpha   90.00
_cell.angle_beta   90.00
_cell.angle_gamma   90.00
#
_symmetry.space_group_name_H-M   'P 1'
#
loop_
_entity.id
_entity.type
_entity.pdbx_description
1 polymer ?
#
loop_
_entity_poly.entity_id
_entity_poly.type
_entity_poly.pdbx_seq_one_letter_code
_entity_poly.pdbx_strand_id
1 'polypeptide(L)'
;MSCIKILASRRRRFAPSCSASMNTTRAIHGRRARRSSLAIAALVAVLSGCGDRQRQPGGGPGDGGPAAAQPPPDAAASSPAPAPAQTASSFAAASAHPAVPTAVPSASSDVVAGASQRYESGPSVIASDSIDGAALRKRHVERIKADDSPVTVLRGQGPLELGKRICEAVVPRRPAATPVLLKPNICGFDSVKDPAKSKGDDGVTGRITQPEFVRGVVQCLKARGHTKITIAEGCGHSHKFWKDIAQRTGYEAMAAEEGAALVAMDDDGVYDVAGDRPGKPLAIRGIQATHVPTLLMPKVLAEHLDHGLFLSLPRLKMHRYSVISVGIKGMQGTVMLSDSAPAYKQKWRMHRELKAYLDTKSAGQEDRALYLSSLRVFAERMVDVLEISAPDAVLGDGAPAMGGDGFQVLHPTSEMVAVGGTNPVRVDRVAAELLGVWNSPALARELGGHRTSPLIDAAAKRFGLDLKATAITGDGADLLKSPRPVHYKAMAPFRLDWEPGQAPLPGGPAKALDPAPPASQKAPDGKQGAEPSGGPAKPEAHASPLPPGEQVVLDGKADDAAWSRAKAVLWDTDYAGKPTGFPTRARFLWSKQGLHALFELSNAGLNTDHSKPVGTERKGLYKEDCIELFLTPAPSSPRRYFEVEIGPFGHFFDIAIDRDARLEDTAWSSGATIATSQDARARTAVIEALLAAPGIVGALAPNARLPMNLYRMEGKDPRHYLAWSPPRTSKPNFHVPEAFGVLVLDP
;
A
#
# COMPACT_ATOMS: atom_id res chain seq x y z
N MET A 1 39.98 -45.05 -4.23
CA MET A 1 39.32 -46.11 -5.04
C MET A 1 37.97 -45.58 -5.48
N SER A 2 37.50 -45.62 -6.73
CA SER A 2 38.12 -45.72 -8.07
C SER A 2 37.10 -45.08 -9.04
N CYS A 3 37.45 -44.23 -10.02
CA CYS A 3 38.16 -44.52 -11.27
C CYS A 3 37.46 -45.58 -12.16
N ILE A 4 37.20 -45.38 -13.48
CA ILE A 4 37.50 -44.21 -14.34
C ILE A 4 36.66 -44.19 -15.66
N LYS A 5 36.64 -43.01 -16.30
CA LYS A 5 36.28 -42.59 -17.69
C LYS A 5 36.16 -43.66 -18.81
N ILE A 6 35.36 -43.34 -19.83
CA ILE A 6 35.63 -43.69 -21.25
C ILE A 6 35.54 -42.43 -22.17
N LEU A 7 36.59 -42.28 -23.01
CA LEU A 7 36.89 -41.50 -24.24
C LEU A 7 35.95 -40.35 -24.74
N ALA A 8 36.39 -39.16 -25.23
CA ALA A 8 37.49 -38.68 -26.14
C ALA A 8 37.07 -38.57 -27.63
N SER A 9 37.57 -37.69 -28.54
CA SER A 9 38.64 -36.66 -28.63
C SER A 9 38.25 -35.61 -29.74
N ARG A 10 38.91 -34.47 -30.07
CA ARG A 10 40.32 -34.05 -30.29
C ARG A 10 40.45 -32.51 -30.05
N ARG A 11 41.48 -31.94 -29.37
CA ARG A 11 42.85 -31.52 -29.82
C ARG A 11 42.86 -30.59 -31.06
N ARG A 12 43.53 -29.41 -31.09
CA ARG A 12 44.93 -29.01 -30.73
C ARG A 12 44.96 -27.64 -29.97
N ARG A 13 45.82 -27.32 -28.97
CA ARG A 13 47.31 -27.08 -28.89
C ARG A 13 47.77 -25.85 -29.74
N PHE A 14 48.66 -24.90 -29.39
CA PHE A 14 49.57 -24.51 -28.25
C PHE A 14 50.03 -23.02 -28.52
N ALA A 15 50.52 -22.07 -27.68
CA ALA A 15 50.97 -21.89 -26.26
C ALA A 15 52.39 -22.41 -25.87
N PRO A 16 53.24 -21.73 -25.02
CA PRO A 16 53.21 -20.37 -24.39
C PRO A 16 54.63 -19.65 -24.26
N SER A 17 54.76 -18.57 -23.43
CA SER A 17 55.80 -18.35 -22.36
C SER A 17 56.48 -16.95 -22.23
N CYS A 18 56.83 -16.58 -20.96
CA CYS A 18 57.95 -15.74 -20.44
C CYS A 18 58.19 -14.28 -20.94
N SER A 19 58.80 -13.35 -20.17
CA SER A 19 59.19 -13.28 -18.74
C SER A 19 59.42 -11.82 -18.28
N ALA A 20 59.56 -11.56 -16.97
CA ALA A 20 59.66 -10.22 -16.37
C ALA A 20 61.07 -9.57 -16.40
N SER A 21 61.18 -8.23 -16.22
CA SER A 21 61.78 -7.59 -15.02
C SER A 21 62.09 -6.07 -15.16
N MET A 22 62.03 -5.36 -14.02
CA MET A 22 62.76 -4.12 -13.60
C MET A 22 62.62 -2.73 -14.30
N ASN A 23 62.34 -1.71 -13.48
CA ASN A 23 62.96 -0.37 -13.29
C ASN A 23 63.82 0.26 -14.43
N THR A 24 63.90 1.58 -14.63
CA THR A 24 64.00 2.70 -13.65
C THR A 24 63.86 4.07 -14.35
N THR A 25 63.46 5.16 -13.65
CA THR A 25 63.79 6.64 -13.83
C THR A 25 64.00 7.29 -15.22
N ARG A 26 63.75 8.58 -15.48
CA ARG A 26 63.66 9.80 -14.63
C ARG A 26 62.90 10.93 -15.37
N ALA A 27 62.62 12.05 -14.69
CA ALA A 27 61.92 13.22 -15.23
C ALA A 27 62.80 14.49 -15.40
N ILE A 28 62.36 15.42 -16.25
CA ILE A 28 62.84 16.82 -16.41
C ILE A 28 61.57 17.69 -16.45
N HIS A 29 61.20 18.38 -15.36
CA HIS A 29 61.41 19.83 -15.09
C HIS A 29 60.71 20.78 -16.09
N GLY A 30 60.08 21.90 -15.70
CA GLY A 30 59.83 22.59 -14.41
C GLY A 30 59.05 23.89 -14.73
N ARG A 31 58.81 24.94 -13.93
CA ARG A 31 59.03 25.45 -12.54
C ARG A 31 57.89 26.51 -12.33
N ARG A 32 57.52 27.19 -11.21
CA ARG A 32 57.70 27.32 -9.74
C ARG A 32 56.61 28.36 -9.32
N ALA A 33 56.05 28.56 -8.13
CA ALA A 33 56.06 27.97 -6.77
C ALA A 33 54.69 28.35 -6.10
N ARG A 34 54.41 28.62 -4.80
CA ARG A 34 55.21 28.75 -3.56
C ARG A 34 54.45 28.34 -2.26
N ARG A 35 53.76 29.27 -1.59
CA ARG A 35 53.15 29.23 -0.21
C ARG A 35 52.07 30.34 -0.13
N SER A 36 51.12 30.43 0.81
CA SER A 36 51.19 30.07 2.25
C SER A 36 49.81 29.74 2.87
N SER A 37 49.83 29.14 4.06
CA SER A 37 48.69 28.94 4.96
C SER A 37 48.66 29.99 6.09
N LEU A 38 47.48 30.25 6.67
CA LEU A 38 47.27 30.32 8.14
C LEU A 38 45.75 30.32 8.48
N ALA A 39 45.44 30.25 9.77
CA ALA A 39 44.10 30.45 10.36
C ALA A 39 44.21 31.44 11.54
N ILE A 40 43.06 31.90 12.09
CA ILE A 40 42.77 32.36 13.49
C ILE A 40 41.54 33.31 13.48
N ALA A 41 40.90 33.48 14.64
CA ALA A 41 39.62 34.20 14.84
C ALA A 41 39.78 35.54 15.61
N ALA A 42 38.68 36.05 16.20
CA ALA A 42 38.57 37.20 17.12
C ALA A 42 38.67 38.63 16.50
N LEU A 43 38.05 39.71 17.02
CA LEU A 43 36.87 39.88 17.92
C LEU A 43 36.42 41.37 17.99
N VAL A 44 35.11 41.68 17.85
CA VAL A 44 34.32 42.81 18.45
C VAL A 44 34.67 44.32 18.21
N ALA A 45 33.59 45.13 18.17
CA ALA A 45 33.47 46.58 18.48
C ALA A 45 33.96 47.65 17.48
N VAL A 46 33.44 48.90 17.45
CA VAL A 46 32.16 49.58 17.86
C VAL A 46 32.15 50.96 17.13
N LEU A 47 31.06 51.75 17.24
CA LEU A 47 30.82 53.15 16.77
C LEU A 47 30.16 53.28 15.38
N SER A 48 29.45 54.37 15.03
CA SER A 48 28.45 55.24 15.70
C SER A 48 28.19 56.49 14.81
N GLY A 49 26.97 57.04 14.81
CA GLY A 49 26.59 58.28 14.10
C GLY A 49 25.59 58.02 12.95
N CYS A 50 24.37 58.59 12.83
CA CYS A 50 23.67 59.82 13.29
C CYS A 50 23.56 60.94 12.24
N GLY A 51 22.35 61.51 12.08
CA GLY A 51 22.02 62.64 11.18
C GLY A 51 21.28 62.19 9.90
N ASP A 52 19.97 62.31 9.66
CA ASP A 52 18.82 63.14 10.15
C ASP A 52 18.47 64.37 9.26
N ARG A 53 17.16 64.73 9.24
CA ARG A 53 16.49 65.91 8.62
C ARG A 53 16.09 65.77 7.12
N GLN A 54 14.99 66.36 6.61
CA GLN A 54 14.01 67.29 7.22
C GLN A 54 12.62 67.36 6.51
N ARG A 55 11.56 67.61 7.33
CA ARG A 55 10.35 68.45 7.11
C ARG A 55 9.11 68.02 6.26
N GLN A 56 7.98 68.50 6.80
CA GLN A 56 6.53 68.47 6.46
C GLN A 56 6.13 69.69 5.56
N PRO A 57 4.84 70.01 5.18
CA PRO A 57 3.57 69.88 5.96
C PRO A 57 2.18 69.71 5.24
N GLY A 58 1.11 69.50 6.04
CA GLY A 58 -0.31 69.86 5.76
C GLY A 58 -1.16 68.85 4.96
N GLY A 59 -2.49 68.68 5.16
CA GLY A 59 -3.45 69.24 6.15
C GLY A 59 -4.86 68.60 6.00
N GLY A 60 -5.73 68.66 7.02
CA GLY A 60 -7.12 68.11 7.03
C GLY A 60 -8.21 69.16 6.71
N PRO A 61 -9.45 69.12 7.27
CA PRO A 61 -10.01 68.17 8.27
C PRO A 61 -11.52 67.78 8.08
N GLY A 62 -12.10 67.06 9.07
CA GLY A 62 -13.54 67.10 9.43
C GLY A 62 -14.45 66.00 8.85
N ASP A 63 -15.59 65.66 9.47
CA ASP A 63 -16.05 65.90 10.86
C ASP A 63 -17.25 64.98 11.21
N GLY A 64 -17.63 64.85 12.49
CA GLY A 64 -18.89 64.18 12.92
C GLY A 64 -18.79 63.34 14.19
N GLY A 65 -19.42 63.80 15.28
CA GLY A 65 -19.36 63.17 16.61
C GLY A 65 -20.72 62.66 17.17
N PRO A 66 -21.08 62.98 18.43
CA PRO A 66 -21.21 61.91 19.44
C PRO A 66 -22.49 61.95 20.29
N ALA A 67 -22.66 60.94 21.17
CA ALA A 67 -23.60 60.98 22.29
C ALA A 67 -23.07 60.19 23.50
N ALA A 68 -23.45 60.60 24.72
CA ALA A 68 -23.08 59.96 25.99
C ALA A 68 -24.27 60.02 26.97
N ALA A 69 -24.30 59.12 27.97
CA ALA A 69 -25.29 59.10 29.04
C ALA A 69 -24.71 58.51 30.35
N GLN A 70 -25.33 58.84 31.50
CA GLN A 70 -24.87 58.49 32.85
C GLN A 70 -25.86 57.55 33.59
N PRO A 71 -25.45 56.90 34.72
CA PRO A 71 -26.19 55.82 35.39
C PRO A 71 -27.14 56.34 36.50
N PRO A 72 -28.04 55.51 37.08
CA PRO A 72 -27.72 54.65 38.27
C PRO A 72 -28.56 53.33 38.34
N PRO A 73 -28.58 52.55 39.45
CA PRO A 73 -27.49 52.08 40.33
C PRO A 73 -27.46 50.53 40.55
N ASP A 74 -26.40 50.09 41.24
CA ASP A 74 -26.24 48.99 42.24
C ASP A 74 -27.43 48.09 42.66
N ALA A 75 -27.23 46.84 43.13
CA ALA A 75 -26.05 45.93 43.10
C ALA A 75 -26.40 44.51 43.62
N ALA A 76 -25.69 43.48 43.13
CA ALA A 76 -25.46 42.17 43.79
C ALA A 76 -24.45 41.33 42.94
N ALA A 77 -23.16 41.67 42.87
CA ALA A 77 -22.13 41.31 43.85
C ALA A 77 -21.65 39.83 43.81
N SER A 78 -20.89 39.44 42.78
CA SER A 78 -19.77 38.48 42.92
C SER A 78 -18.73 38.65 41.80
N SER A 79 -17.45 38.80 42.17
CA SER A 79 -16.32 39.09 41.28
C SER A 79 -15.00 38.62 41.94
N PRO A 80 -13.90 38.44 41.20
CA PRO A 80 -13.80 37.85 39.86
C PRO A 80 -12.67 36.79 39.77
N ALA A 81 -12.59 36.06 38.66
CA ALA A 81 -11.38 35.33 38.29
C ALA A 81 -10.39 36.24 37.54
N PRO A 82 -9.06 36.16 37.80
CA PRO A 82 -8.06 36.77 36.95
C PRO A 82 -7.67 35.86 35.78
N ALA A 83 -7.52 36.44 34.59
CA ALA A 83 -7.00 35.78 33.39
C ALA A 83 -5.50 36.14 33.19
N PRO A 84 -4.80 35.72 32.10
CA PRO A 84 -3.75 34.73 32.25
C PRO A 84 -2.32 35.26 32.03
N ALA A 85 -1.35 34.58 32.62
CA ALA A 85 0.09 34.78 32.37
C ALA A 85 0.71 33.58 31.66
N GLN A 86 1.68 33.82 30.79
CA GLN A 86 2.40 32.80 30.03
C GLN A 86 3.46 32.10 30.90
N THR A 87 3.55 30.78 30.84
CA THR A 87 4.70 30.01 31.35
C THR A 87 5.10 28.91 30.37
N ALA A 88 6.40 28.59 30.35
CA ALA A 88 7.00 27.64 29.41
C ALA A 88 7.22 26.26 30.04
N SER A 89 7.51 25.28 29.18
CA SER A 89 7.77 23.88 29.54
C SER A 89 8.98 23.68 30.45
N SER A 90 8.87 22.75 31.41
CA SER A 90 10.01 22.09 32.07
C SER A 90 9.65 20.65 32.46
N PHE A 91 10.67 19.81 32.66
CA PHE A 91 10.56 18.36 32.90
C PHE A 91 11.22 17.98 34.24
N ALA A 92 10.74 16.87 34.82
CA ALA A 92 11.44 15.97 35.76
C ALA A 92 11.80 16.46 37.20
N ALA A 93 11.10 15.86 38.19
CA ALA A 93 11.62 15.36 39.47
C ALA A 93 10.62 14.28 39.96
N ALA A 94 10.97 12.99 40.09
CA ALA A 94 11.77 12.37 41.14
C ALA A 94 11.06 12.30 42.52
N SER A 95 10.57 11.10 42.88
CA SER A 95 10.07 10.75 44.22
C SER A 95 10.51 9.33 44.58
N ALA A 96 10.90 9.10 45.83
CA ALA A 96 11.43 7.81 46.31
C ALA A 96 10.34 6.90 46.91
N HIS A 97 10.51 5.59 46.80
CA HIS A 97 9.66 4.59 47.46
C HIS A 97 10.24 4.13 48.81
N PRO A 98 9.44 4.00 49.88
CA PRO A 98 9.82 3.25 51.07
C PRO A 98 9.72 1.74 50.83
N ALA A 99 10.51 0.95 51.57
CA ALA A 99 10.53 -0.51 51.47
C ALA A 99 9.50 -1.17 52.42
N VAL A 100 8.84 -2.23 51.94
CA VAL A 100 7.83 -3.05 52.66
C VAL A 100 8.12 -4.54 52.33
N PRO A 101 8.00 -5.49 53.29
CA PRO A 101 8.82 -6.71 53.26
C PRO A 101 8.26 -7.88 52.42
N THR A 102 9.14 -8.85 52.18
CA THR A 102 8.88 -10.11 51.45
C THR A 102 7.97 -11.06 52.23
N ALA A 103 6.90 -11.52 51.59
CA ALA A 103 6.15 -12.72 51.96
C ALA A 103 6.01 -13.63 50.73
N VAL A 104 6.18 -14.95 50.90
CA VAL A 104 6.15 -15.94 49.79
C VAL A 104 4.99 -16.91 50.00
N PRO A 105 3.95 -16.89 49.14
CA PRO A 105 3.02 -17.99 48.96
C PRO A 105 3.49 -18.89 47.80
N SER A 106 3.54 -20.21 48.01
CA SER A 106 3.79 -21.16 46.93
C SER A 106 2.55 -21.26 46.01
N ALA A 107 2.76 -21.04 44.71
CA ALA A 107 1.69 -21.20 43.72
C ALA A 107 1.40 -22.69 43.49
N SER A 108 0.31 -23.19 44.06
CA SER A 108 -0.26 -24.49 43.70
C SER A 108 -0.63 -24.52 42.21
N SER A 109 -0.34 -25.64 41.54
CA SER A 109 -0.68 -25.86 40.13
C SER A 109 -2.17 -26.13 39.97
N ASP A 110 -2.91 -25.09 39.58
CA ASP A 110 -4.36 -25.11 39.40
C ASP A 110 -4.73 -25.45 37.94
N VAL A 111 -5.63 -26.41 37.75
CA VAL A 111 -5.77 -27.21 36.52
C VAL A 111 -6.73 -26.57 35.49
N VAL A 112 -7.33 -25.42 35.81
CA VAL A 112 -8.37 -24.77 35.00
C VAL A 112 -7.85 -24.24 33.64
N ALA A 113 -6.54 -24.00 33.52
CA ALA A 113 -5.88 -23.70 32.25
C ALA A 113 -4.83 -24.77 31.94
N GLY A 114 -5.09 -25.64 30.95
CA GLY A 114 -4.20 -26.74 30.55
C GLY A 114 -2.86 -26.32 29.91
N ALA A 115 -2.53 -25.03 29.93
CA ALA A 115 -1.44 -24.40 29.20
C ALA A 115 -0.50 -23.58 30.12
N SER A 116 -0.16 -24.11 31.29
CA SER A 116 0.86 -23.51 32.18
C SER A 116 1.76 -24.58 32.81
N GLN A 117 2.63 -25.15 31.97
CA GLN A 117 3.92 -25.66 32.44
C GLN A 117 4.65 -24.57 33.25
N ARG A 118 5.53 -24.97 34.15
CA ARG A 118 6.34 -24.04 34.95
C ARG A 118 7.06 -23.05 34.02
N TYR A 119 6.85 -21.76 34.25
CA TYR A 119 7.61 -20.74 33.52
C TYR A 119 9.08 -20.78 33.95
N GLU A 120 9.94 -21.10 33.00
CA GLU A 120 11.39 -20.96 33.11
C GLU A 120 11.84 -19.98 32.03
N SER A 121 12.53 -18.91 32.45
CA SER A 121 13.13 -17.94 31.53
C SER A 121 14.26 -18.63 30.77
N GLY A 122 14.09 -18.82 29.46
CA GLY A 122 15.16 -19.31 28.60
C GLY A 122 16.36 -18.35 28.55
N PRO A 123 17.48 -18.75 27.90
CA PRO A 123 18.62 -17.86 27.71
C PRO A 123 18.20 -16.52 27.11
N SER A 124 18.81 -15.43 27.57
CA SER A 124 18.49 -14.10 27.05
C SER A 124 18.80 -14.00 25.56
N VAL A 125 17.94 -13.30 24.83
CA VAL A 125 18.08 -13.02 23.39
C VAL A 125 18.55 -11.59 23.11
N ILE A 126 18.77 -10.79 24.15
CA ILE A 126 19.15 -9.38 24.04
C ILE A 126 20.66 -9.22 24.27
N ALA A 127 21.35 -8.68 23.27
CA ALA A 127 22.64 -8.04 23.41
C ALA A 127 22.45 -6.51 23.56
N SER A 128 23.50 -5.80 23.98
CA SER A 128 23.44 -4.36 24.30
C SER A 128 23.02 -3.43 23.14
N ASP A 129 23.07 -3.89 21.89
CA ASP A 129 22.66 -3.15 20.68
C ASP A 129 21.68 -3.92 19.76
N SER A 130 21.43 -5.20 20.02
CA SER A 130 20.84 -6.12 19.03
C SER A 130 20.21 -7.37 19.65
N ILE A 131 19.46 -8.13 18.85
CA ILE A 131 18.65 -9.28 19.29
C ILE A 131 19.03 -10.53 18.50
N ASP A 132 19.16 -11.67 19.18
CA ASP A 132 19.29 -12.98 18.53
C ASP A 132 17.93 -13.45 17.99
N GLY A 133 17.67 -13.08 16.74
CA GLY A 133 16.51 -13.55 15.99
C GLY A 133 16.58 -15.02 15.59
N ALA A 134 17.74 -15.68 15.60
CA ALA A 134 17.83 -17.12 15.38
C ALA A 134 17.33 -17.89 16.62
N ALA A 135 17.73 -17.45 17.83
CA ALA A 135 17.23 -17.99 19.09
C ALA A 135 15.72 -17.73 19.28
N LEU A 136 15.23 -16.53 18.96
CA LEU A 136 13.77 -16.24 18.97
C LEU A 136 13.02 -17.12 17.97
N ARG A 137 13.48 -17.22 16.71
CA ARG A 137 12.83 -18.07 15.70
C ARG A 137 12.78 -19.53 16.12
N LYS A 138 13.88 -20.08 16.67
CA LYS A 138 13.90 -21.44 17.22
C LYS A 138 12.84 -21.60 18.32
N ARG A 139 12.88 -20.73 19.35
CA ARG A 139 11.96 -20.72 20.51
C ARG A 139 10.49 -20.69 20.08
N HIS A 140 10.12 -19.81 19.15
CA HIS A 140 8.73 -19.65 18.72
C HIS A 140 8.28 -20.76 17.75
N VAL A 141 9.14 -21.22 16.83
CA VAL A 141 8.83 -22.37 15.97
C VAL A 141 8.60 -23.61 16.82
N GLU A 142 9.48 -23.91 17.78
CA GLU A 142 9.33 -25.06 18.67
C GLU A 142 8.04 -24.96 19.51
N ARG A 143 7.75 -23.78 20.09
CA ARG A 143 6.49 -23.55 20.83
C ARG A 143 5.25 -23.70 19.97
N ILE A 144 5.13 -22.99 18.85
CA ILE A 144 3.91 -23.00 18.00
C ILE A 144 3.63 -24.40 17.46
N LYS A 145 4.67 -25.20 17.18
CA LYS A 145 4.54 -26.58 16.70
C LYS A 145 4.11 -27.57 17.77
N ALA A 146 4.50 -27.35 19.03
CA ALA A 146 4.09 -28.18 20.16
C ALA A 146 2.72 -27.78 20.74
N ASP A 147 2.23 -26.57 20.46
CA ASP A 147 1.02 -26.03 21.08
C ASP A 147 -0.28 -26.54 20.43
N ASP A 148 -0.85 -27.57 21.05
CA ASP A 148 -2.16 -28.17 20.77
C ASP A 148 -3.29 -27.62 21.65
N SER A 149 -3.02 -26.59 22.48
CA SER A 149 -3.99 -26.01 23.41
C SER A 149 -5.30 -25.59 22.72
N PRO A 150 -6.47 -25.76 23.39
CA PRO A 150 -7.75 -25.39 22.83
C PRO A 150 -7.87 -23.88 22.63
N VAL A 151 -8.66 -23.48 21.63
CA VAL A 151 -9.07 -22.08 21.44
C VAL A 151 -10.39 -21.85 22.18
N THR A 152 -10.38 -20.93 23.13
CA THR A 152 -11.57 -20.52 23.86
C THR A 152 -12.36 -19.49 23.04
N VAL A 153 -13.65 -19.73 22.86
CA VAL A 153 -14.63 -18.80 22.28
C VAL A 153 -15.66 -18.48 23.36
N LEU A 154 -15.81 -17.20 23.71
CA LEU A 154 -16.76 -16.74 24.71
C LEU A 154 -17.85 -15.87 24.09
N ARG A 155 -19.08 -15.95 24.61
CA ARG A 155 -20.14 -14.94 24.45
C ARG A 155 -20.13 -14.03 25.66
N GLY A 156 -20.56 -12.78 25.51
CA GLY A 156 -20.65 -11.83 26.62
C GLY A 156 -21.60 -10.69 26.36
N GLN A 157 -21.71 -9.78 27.32
CA GLN A 157 -22.64 -8.64 27.30
C GLN A 157 -21.93 -7.30 27.05
N GLY A 158 -20.59 -7.29 27.09
CA GLY A 158 -19.81 -6.09 26.77
C GLY A 158 -18.31 -6.35 26.72
N PRO A 159 -17.53 -5.42 26.12
CA PRO A 159 -16.08 -5.58 25.94
C PRO A 159 -15.31 -5.81 27.25
N LEU A 160 -15.67 -5.11 28.33
CA LEU A 160 -15.00 -5.21 29.64
C LEU A 160 -15.06 -6.63 30.24
N GLU A 161 -16.26 -7.21 30.24
CA GLU A 161 -16.54 -8.53 30.78
C GLU A 161 -15.92 -9.64 29.92
N LEU A 162 -16.00 -9.51 28.59
CA LEU A 162 -15.32 -10.39 27.64
C LEU A 162 -13.80 -10.36 27.78
N GLY A 163 -13.20 -9.16 27.86
CA GLY A 163 -11.75 -8.98 28.01
C GLY A 163 -11.21 -9.58 29.30
N LYS A 164 -11.96 -9.43 30.41
CA LYS A 164 -11.63 -10.08 31.68
C LYS A 164 -11.71 -11.61 31.58
N ARG A 165 -12.83 -12.17 31.13
CA ARG A 165 -13.05 -13.62 31.08
C ARG A 165 -12.12 -14.34 30.10
N ILE A 166 -11.81 -13.74 28.94
CA ILE A 166 -10.87 -14.36 27.99
C ILE A 166 -9.43 -14.33 28.54
N CYS A 167 -9.05 -13.26 29.27
CA CYS A 167 -7.78 -13.25 30.00
C CYS A 167 -7.74 -14.34 31.09
N GLU A 168 -8.82 -14.48 31.86
CA GLU A 168 -8.94 -15.51 32.92
C GLU A 168 -8.78 -16.92 32.36
N ALA A 169 -9.41 -17.23 31.21
CA ALA A 169 -9.39 -18.55 30.59
C ALA A 169 -8.11 -18.89 29.79
N VAL A 170 -7.48 -17.89 29.14
CA VAL A 170 -6.44 -18.14 28.12
C VAL A 170 -5.03 -17.76 28.57
N VAL A 171 -4.86 -16.67 29.31
CA VAL A 171 -3.51 -16.10 29.54
C VAL A 171 -2.70 -17.01 30.47
N PRO A 172 -1.49 -17.48 30.06
CA PRO A 172 -0.63 -18.28 30.92
C PRO A 172 -0.32 -17.59 32.24
N ARG A 173 -0.25 -18.33 33.35
CA ARG A 173 0.17 -17.74 34.63
C ARG A 173 1.69 -17.51 34.63
N ARG A 174 2.10 -16.35 35.12
CA ARG A 174 3.50 -15.91 35.30
C ARG A 174 3.65 -15.31 36.70
N PRO A 175 4.87 -15.20 37.27
CA PRO A 175 5.10 -14.48 38.52
C PRO A 175 4.59 -13.03 38.45
N ALA A 176 4.05 -12.51 39.55
CA ALA A 176 3.51 -11.15 39.65
C ALA A 176 4.52 -10.04 39.22
N ALA A 177 5.82 -10.29 39.43
CA ALA A 177 6.90 -9.37 39.06
C ALA A 177 7.26 -9.39 37.56
N THR A 178 6.78 -10.37 36.78
CA THR A 178 7.00 -10.46 35.33
C THR A 178 6.30 -9.27 34.64
N PRO A 179 7.03 -8.47 33.82
CA PRO A 179 6.44 -7.36 33.09
C PRO A 179 5.54 -7.88 31.95
N VAL A 180 4.43 -7.20 31.70
CA VAL A 180 3.40 -7.62 30.75
C VAL A 180 3.18 -6.57 29.67
N LEU A 181 3.31 -6.97 28.41
CA LEU A 181 3.08 -6.14 27.23
C LEU A 181 1.76 -6.53 26.57
N LEU A 182 0.84 -5.57 26.47
CA LEU A 182 -0.44 -5.69 25.78
C LEU A 182 -0.35 -4.95 24.45
N LYS A 183 -0.54 -5.67 23.34
CA LYS A 183 -0.59 -5.10 21.98
C LYS A 183 -2.01 -5.12 21.41
N PRO A 184 -2.83 -4.10 21.68
CA PRO A 184 -4.10 -3.88 21.00
C PRO A 184 -3.94 -3.33 19.58
N ASN A 185 -4.94 -3.52 18.73
CA ASN A 185 -5.04 -2.83 17.45
C ASN A 185 -5.62 -1.42 17.68
N ILE A 186 -4.76 -0.42 17.91
CA ILE A 186 -5.19 0.99 18.04
C ILE A 186 -5.20 1.71 16.68
N CYS A 187 -4.22 1.45 15.81
CA CYS A 187 -4.15 2.05 14.46
C CYS A 187 -4.34 0.99 13.36
N GLY A 188 -5.59 0.67 13.06
CA GLY A 188 -5.98 -0.32 12.05
C GLY A 188 -7.06 0.17 11.08
N PHE A 189 -7.17 1.48 10.84
CA PHE A 189 -8.19 2.13 10.01
C PHE A 189 -7.56 2.96 8.87
N ASP A 190 -8.38 3.57 7.99
CA ASP A 190 -7.91 4.29 6.79
C ASP A 190 -7.79 5.81 6.99
N SER A 191 -8.76 6.43 7.67
CA SER A 191 -8.65 7.82 8.15
C SER A 191 -9.57 8.07 9.34
N VAL A 192 -9.22 9.04 10.19
CA VAL A 192 -10.20 9.68 11.09
C VAL A 192 -11.15 10.52 10.25
N LYS A 193 -12.43 10.53 10.60
CA LYS A 193 -13.49 11.18 9.83
C LYS A 193 -14.32 12.07 10.76
N ASP A 194 -14.94 13.09 10.17
CA ASP A 194 -15.96 13.90 10.83
C ASP A 194 -17.31 13.15 10.75
N PRO A 195 -17.89 12.66 11.87
CA PRO A 195 -19.10 11.85 11.84
C PRO A 195 -20.30 12.60 11.24
N ALA A 196 -20.40 13.92 11.47
CA ALA A 196 -21.49 14.74 10.95
C ALA A 196 -21.43 14.88 9.42
N LYS A 197 -20.23 14.81 8.84
CA LYS A 197 -20.01 14.78 7.38
C LYS A 197 -20.00 13.35 6.80
N SER A 198 -19.97 12.32 7.64
CA SER A 198 -19.68 10.93 7.25
C SER A 198 -20.78 9.94 7.66
N LYS A 199 -22.02 10.42 7.83
CA LYS A 199 -23.19 9.61 8.23
C LYS A 199 -23.00 8.82 9.53
N GLY A 200 -22.26 9.39 10.49
CA GLY A 200 -21.94 8.76 11.77
C GLY A 200 -20.64 7.94 11.78
N ASP A 201 -19.99 7.70 10.64
CA ASP A 201 -18.67 7.03 10.61
C ASP A 201 -17.57 8.00 11.07
N ASP A 202 -17.01 7.75 12.25
CA ASP A 202 -15.81 8.41 12.79
C ASP A 202 -14.50 7.91 12.14
N GLY A 203 -14.57 6.82 11.38
CA GLY A 203 -13.41 6.14 10.80
C GLY A 203 -12.62 5.29 11.79
N VAL A 204 -13.06 5.15 13.04
CA VAL A 204 -12.32 4.54 14.15
C VAL A 204 -13.13 3.43 14.83
N THR A 205 -14.40 3.69 15.14
CA THR A 205 -15.34 2.75 15.74
C THR A 205 -15.41 1.45 14.93
N GLY A 206 -15.47 0.32 15.64
CA GLY A 206 -15.45 -1.04 15.08
C GLY A 206 -14.10 -1.53 14.55
N ARG A 207 -13.16 -0.62 14.25
CA ARG A 207 -11.90 -0.94 13.55
C ARG A 207 -10.71 -1.12 14.47
N ILE A 208 -10.83 -0.65 15.71
CA ILE A 208 -9.87 -0.76 16.81
C ILE A 208 -10.29 -1.84 17.80
N THR A 209 -9.34 -2.34 18.59
CA THR A 209 -9.64 -3.07 19.83
C THR A 209 -10.21 -2.07 20.82
N GLN A 210 -11.31 -2.40 21.49
CA GLN A 210 -11.97 -1.47 22.41
C GLN A 210 -11.15 -1.23 23.68
N PRO A 211 -11.04 0.03 24.18
CA PRO A 211 -10.31 0.33 25.41
C PRO A 211 -10.81 -0.50 26.59
N GLU A 212 -12.12 -0.66 26.72
CA GLU A 212 -12.75 -1.44 27.79
C GLU A 212 -12.41 -2.94 27.72
N PHE A 213 -12.20 -3.51 26.52
CA PHE A 213 -11.72 -4.89 26.41
C PHE A 213 -10.29 -5.01 26.93
N VAL A 214 -9.44 -4.04 26.62
CA VAL A 214 -8.09 -3.97 27.18
C VAL A 214 -8.13 -3.74 28.70
N ARG A 215 -9.03 -2.87 29.19
CA ARG A 215 -9.27 -2.66 30.63
C ARG A 215 -9.60 -3.98 31.34
N GLY A 216 -10.47 -4.81 30.75
CA GLY A 216 -10.81 -6.13 31.28
C GLY A 216 -9.59 -7.06 31.41
N VAL A 217 -8.71 -7.07 30.39
CA VAL A 217 -7.45 -7.82 30.43
C VAL A 217 -6.50 -7.25 31.50
N VAL A 218 -6.37 -5.92 31.60
CA VAL A 218 -5.56 -5.25 32.64
C VAL A 218 -6.05 -5.59 34.05
N GLN A 219 -7.36 -5.53 34.29
CA GLN A 219 -7.96 -5.87 35.60
C GLN A 219 -7.79 -7.35 35.96
N CYS A 220 -7.91 -8.27 34.98
CA CYS A 220 -7.56 -9.69 35.14
C CYS A 220 -6.09 -9.88 35.53
N LEU A 221 -5.16 -9.17 34.89
CA LEU A 221 -3.73 -9.24 35.20
C LEU A 221 -3.39 -8.66 36.58
N LYS A 222 -4.01 -7.53 36.95
CA LYS A 222 -3.92 -6.96 38.31
C LYS A 222 -4.44 -7.91 39.39
N ALA A 223 -5.57 -8.58 39.14
CA ALA A 223 -6.11 -9.59 40.04
C ALA A 223 -5.18 -10.82 40.21
N ARG A 224 -4.31 -11.07 39.23
CA ARG A 224 -3.21 -12.06 39.30
C ARG A 224 -1.92 -11.49 39.92
N GLY A 225 -1.92 -10.23 40.35
CA GLY A 225 -0.81 -9.54 41.03
C GLY A 225 0.15 -8.77 40.11
N HIS A 226 -0.07 -8.72 38.79
CA HIS A 226 0.83 -7.99 37.89
C HIS A 226 0.73 -6.47 38.08
N THR A 227 1.85 -5.84 38.41
CA THR A 227 1.97 -4.39 38.63
C THR A 227 2.68 -3.65 37.50
N LYS A 228 3.44 -4.36 36.65
CA LYS A 228 4.16 -3.80 35.50
C LYS A 228 3.42 -4.15 34.21
N ILE A 229 2.44 -3.32 33.84
CA ILE A 229 1.63 -3.52 32.64
C ILE A 229 1.82 -2.35 31.67
N THR A 230 2.22 -2.66 30.44
CA THR A 230 2.45 -1.71 29.35
C THR A 230 1.52 -2.03 28.19
N ILE A 231 0.77 -1.04 27.73
CA ILE A 231 -0.03 -1.07 26.51
C ILE A 231 0.81 -0.40 25.40
N ALA A 232 1.03 -1.08 24.28
CA ALA A 232 1.79 -0.49 23.17
C ALA A 232 1.27 -0.95 21.80
N GLU A 233 1.20 -0.02 20.84
CA GLU A 233 0.94 -0.32 19.43
C GLU A 233 1.95 0.41 18.55
N GLY A 234 2.35 -0.23 17.45
CA GLY A 234 3.15 0.39 16.41
C GLY A 234 2.22 0.85 15.30
N CYS A 235 2.03 2.15 15.11
CA CYS A 235 0.91 2.70 14.35
C CYS A 235 1.15 2.89 12.85
N GLY A 236 2.40 3.02 12.42
CA GLY A 236 2.75 3.45 11.07
C GLY A 236 2.42 4.92 10.82
N HIS A 237 2.45 5.77 11.86
CA HIS A 237 2.18 7.20 11.72
C HIS A 237 2.86 8.05 12.81
N SER A 238 2.97 9.35 12.59
CA SER A 238 3.79 10.25 13.44
C SER A 238 3.29 10.34 14.89
N HIS A 239 4.18 10.63 15.84
CA HIS A 239 3.83 10.75 17.27
C HIS A 239 2.72 11.77 17.57
N LYS A 240 2.61 12.85 16.78
CA LYS A 240 1.49 13.80 16.89
C LYS A 240 0.15 13.10 16.62
N PHE A 241 0.09 12.23 15.60
CA PHE A 241 -1.10 11.43 15.32
C PHE A 241 -1.30 10.35 16.38
N TRP A 242 -0.23 9.69 16.86
CA TRP A 242 -0.35 8.69 17.93
C TRP A 242 -1.03 9.26 19.18
N LYS A 243 -0.60 10.44 19.66
CA LYS A 243 -1.25 11.14 20.78
C LYS A 243 -2.69 11.53 20.48
N ASP A 244 -2.95 12.11 19.31
CA ASP A 244 -4.31 12.48 18.87
C ASP A 244 -5.26 11.25 18.86
N ILE A 245 -4.80 10.08 18.40
CA ILE A 245 -5.57 8.84 18.44
C ILE A 245 -5.69 8.28 19.86
N ALA A 246 -4.63 8.24 20.66
CA ALA A 246 -4.69 7.77 22.04
C ALA A 246 -5.75 8.54 22.87
N GLN A 247 -5.87 9.85 22.64
CA GLN A 247 -6.88 10.70 23.24
C GLN A 247 -8.28 10.45 22.65
N ARG A 248 -8.45 10.52 21.32
CA ARG A 248 -9.76 10.31 20.66
C ARG A 248 -10.37 8.94 20.93
N THR A 249 -9.54 7.91 21.08
CA THR A 249 -9.99 6.53 21.34
C THR A 249 -10.23 6.24 22.81
N GLY A 250 -9.93 7.16 23.73
CA GLY A 250 -10.03 6.93 25.17
C GLY A 250 -8.92 6.04 25.77
N TYR A 251 -7.92 5.62 24.97
CA TYR A 251 -6.80 4.81 25.46
C TYR A 251 -5.91 5.59 26.45
N GLU A 252 -5.72 6.90 26.26
CA GLU A 252 -4.94 7.73 27.20
C GLU A 252 -5.64 7.79 28.57
N ALA A 253 -6.97 8.00 28.59
CA ALA A 253 -7.76 8.01 29.82
C ALA A 253 -7.79 6.63 30.50
N MET A 254 -8.15 5.57 29.77
CA MET A 254 -8.20 4.20 30.32
C MET A 254 -6.84 3.72 30.84
N ALA A 255 -5.75 4.02 30.14
CA ALA A 255 -4.40 3.68 30.62
C ALA A 255 -4.03 4.45 31.89
N ALA A 256 -4.38 5.75 31.99
CA ALA A 256 -4.14 6.56 33.19
C ALA A 256 -4.98 6.10 34.39
N GLU A 257 -6.28 5.84 34.19
CA GLU A 257 -7.20 5.30 35.20
C GLU A 257 -6.73 3.93 35.72
N GLU A 258 -6.24 3.07 34.83
CA GLU A 258 -5.67 1.77 35.21
C GLU A 258 -4.20 1.85 35.64
N GLY A 259 -3.54 3.00 35.61
CA GLY A 259 -2.11 3.14 35.96
C GLY A 259 -1.17 2.30 35.08
N ALA A 260 -1.58 1.98 33.85
CA ALA A 260 -0.79 1.24 32.87
C ALA A 260 0.02 2.20 32.00
N ALA A 261 1.25 1.81 31.62
CA ALA A 261 2.05 2.61 30.69
C ALA A 261 1.45 2.55 29.28
N LEU A 262 1.42 3.65 28.53
CA LEU A 262 0.97 3.70 27.14
C LEU A 262 2.11 4.18 26.24
N VAL A 263 2.55 3.32 25.30
CA VAL A 263 3.83 3.49 24.58
C VAL A 263 3.64 3.52 23.06
N ALA A 264 4.32 4.47 22.41
CA ALA A 264 4.52 4.49 20.96
C ALA A 264 5.53 3.41 20.57
N MET A 265 5.08 2.25 20.12
CA MET A 265 5.99 1.12 19.84
C MET A 265 6.81 1.32 18.55
N ASP A 266 6.46 2.31 17.71
CA ASP A 266 7.21 2.70 16.51
C ASP A 266 7.80 4.13 16.57
N ASP A 267 8.09 4.66 17.78
CA ASP A 267 9.00 5.81 17.93
C ASP A 267 10.46 5.39 17.71
N ASP A 268 11.19 6.13 16.90
CA ASP A 268 12.65 6.02 16.68
C ASP A 268 13.50 6.36 17.94
N GLY A 269 12.87 6.54 19.11
CA GLY A 269 13.48 7.09 20.32
C GLY A 269 13.71 8.60 20.23
N VAL A 270 12.90 9.29 19.42
CA VAL A 270 12.97 10.73 19.11
C VAL A 270 11.91 11.52 19.89
N TYR A 271 10.85 10.86 20.36
CA TYR A 271 9.77 11.49 21.10
C TYR A 271 9.74 11.06 22.57
N ASP A 272 9.82 9.76 22.84
CA ASP A 272 9.97 9.21 24.20
C ASP A 272 11.48 9.17 24.55
N VAL A 273 12.09 10.36 24.57
CA VAL A 273 13.53 10.59 24.80
C VAL A 273 13.96 10.41 26.26
N ALA A 274 13.00 10.51 27.18
CA ALA A 274 13.16 10.35 28.62
C ALA A 274 13.09 8.88 29.04
N GLY A 275 13.70 8.55 30.18
CA GLY A 275 13.75 7.16 30.65
C GLY A 275 14.60 6.27 29.76
N ASP A 276 14.09 5.07 29.47
CA ASP A 276 14.79 3.95 28.82
C ASP A 276 14.55 3.84 27.30
N ARG A 277 13.70 4.72 26.74
CA ARG A 277 13.33 4.82 25.32
C ARG A 277 12.68 3.52 24.78
N PRO A 278 11.47 3.17 25.22
CA PRO A 278 10.86 1.86 24.95
C PRO A 278 10.60 1.58 23.45
N GLY A 279 10.35 2.60 22.63
CA GLY A 279 10.20 2.44 21.16
C GLY A 279 11.52 2.13 20.43
N LYS A 280 12.68 2.46 21.03
CA LYS A 280 14.00 2.47 20.36
C LYS A 280 14.22 1.19 19.53
N PRO A 281 14.42 1.31 18.21
CA PRO A 281 14.69 0.16 17.36
C PRO A 281 16.03 -0.54 17.69
N LEU A 282 15.98 -1.86 17.87
CA LEU A 282 17.12 -2.76 18.05
C LEU A 282 17.26 -3.68 16.83
N ALA A 283 18.49 -3.94 16.39
CA ALA A 283 18.73 -4.74 15.17
C ALA A 283 18.57 -6.25 15.41
N ILE A 284 17.75 -6.92 14.60
CA ILE A 284 17.56 -8.38 14.70
C ILE A 284 18.64 -9.09 13.88
N ARG A 285 19.38 -10.00 14.49
CA ARG A 285 20.46 -10.81 13.87
C ARG A 285 19.99 -12.24 13.62
N GLY A 286 20.73 -13.00 12.78
CA GLY A 286 20.47 -14.43 12.55
C GLY A 286 19.27 -14.77 11.65
N ILE A 287 18.64 -13.77 11.02
CA ILE A 287 17.42 -13.94 10.21
C ILE A 287 17.66 -13.83 8.69
N GLN A 288 18.91 -13.88 8.23
CA GLN A 288 19.31 -13.62 6.83
C GLN A 288 18.69 -14.59 5.81
N ALA A 289 18.19 -15.75 6.24
CA ALA A 289 17.51 -16.74 5.40
C ALA A 289 15.97 -16.54 5.29
N THR A 290 15.42 -15.44 5.82
CA THR A 290 13.99 -15.09 5.74
C THR A 290 13.69 -14.14 4.58
N HIS A 291 12.41 -13.95 4.24
CA HIS A 291 11.94 -12.96 3.25
C HIS A 291 12.06 -11.50 3.75
N VAL A 292 12.49 -11.30 5.00
CA VAL A 292 12.78 -10.03 5.67
C VAL A 292 14.11 -10.13 6.43
N PRO A 293 15.24 -10.27 5.71
CA PRO A 293 16.54 -10.61 6.31
C PRO A 293 17.16 -9.50 7.18
N THR A 294 16.52 -8.33 7.23
CA THR A 294 17.01 -7.13 7.90
C THR A 294 15.83 -6.40 8.57
N LEU A 295 15.51 -6.80 9.80
CA LEU A 295 14.45 -6.22 10.62
C LEU A 295 15.01 -5.50 11.85
N LEU A 296 14.24 -4.53 12.34
CA LEU A 296 14.38 -3.93 13.66
C LEU A 296 13.18 -4.33 14.53
N MET A 297 13.40 -4.48 15.84
CA MET A 297 12.36 -4.68 16.85
C MET A 297 12.40 -3.53 17.87
N PRO A 298 11.26 -3.05 18.36
CA PRO A 298 11.21 -2.07 19.45
C PRO A 298 11.79 -2.67 20.73
N LYS A 299 12.62 -1.91 21.47
CA LYS A 299 13.22 -2.32 22.75
C LYS A 299 12.20 -2.96 23.71
N VAL A 300 11.04 -2.31 23.89
CA VAL A 300 9.98 -2.79 24.79
C VAL A 300 9.47 -4.18 24.43
N LEU A 301 9.34 -4.50 23.13
CA LEU A 301 8.90 -5.84 22.72
C LEU A 301 10.02 -6.87 22.93
N ALA A 302 11.27 -6.49 22.65
CA ALA A 302 12.42 -7.37 22.85
C ALA A 302 12.49 -7.83 24.32
N GLU A 303 12.38 -6.91 25.27
CA GLU A 303 12.39 -7.20 26.72
C GLU A 303 11.26 -8.14 27.14
N HIS A 304 10.06 -7.99 26.55
CA HIS A 304 8.94 -8.86 26.88
C HIS A 304 9.01 -10.26 26.23
N LEU A 305 9.65 -10.40 25.07
CA LEU A 305 9.97 -11.71 24.45
C LEU A 305 11.16 -12.42 25.12
N ASP A 306 12.01 -11.64 25.79
CA ASP A 306 13.20 -12.09 26.51
C ASP A 306 12.84 -12.69 27.88
N HIS A 307 12.15 -11.92 28.73
CA HIS A 307 11.85 -12.27 30.14
C HIS A 307 10.45 -11.88 30.64
N GLY A 308 9.58 -11.39 29.76
CA GLY A 308 8.24 -10.88 30.13
C GLY A 308 7.08 -11.85 29.81
N LEU A 309 5.92 -11.24 29.59
CA LEU A 309 4.71 -11.84 29.04
C LEU A 309 4.20 -10.95 27.91
N PHE A 310 4.05 -11.46 26.69
CA PHE A 310 3.58 -10.69 25.54
C PHE A 310 2.21 -11.18 25.06
N LEU A 311 1.20 -10.33 25.18
CA LEU A 311 -0.19 -10.61 24.78
C LEU A 311 -0.58 -9.75 23.57
N SER A 312 -1.15 -10.38 22.55
CA SER A 312 -1.75 -9.66 21.41
C SER A 312 -3.26 -9.59 21.59
N LEU A 313 -3.83 -8.38 21.51
CA LEU A 313 -5.25 -8.12 21.73
C LEU A 313 -5.90 -7.58 20.42
N PRO A 314 -5.94 -8.34 19.31
CA PRO A 314 -6.42 -7.83 18.03
C PRO A 314 -7.94 -7.60 18.02
N ARG A 315 -8.42 -6.72 17.13
CA ARG A 315 -9.84 -6.60 16.80
C ARG A 315 -10.25 -7.72 15.83
N LEU A 316 -11.23 -8.52 16.18
CA LEU A 316 -11.79 -9.57 15.32
C LEU A 316 -12.53 -8.94 14.13
N LYS A 317 -11.82 -8.79 13.01
CA LYS A 317 -12.39 -8.23 11.78
C LYS A 317 -11.85 -8.86 10.50
N MET A 318 -12.68 -8.78 9.46
CA MET A 318 -12.27 -8.93 8.08
C MET A 318 -11.33 -7.78 7.65
N HIS A 319 -10.53 -8.03 6.63
CA HIS A 319 -9.56 -7.09 6.09
C HIS A 319 -9.33 -7.38 4.61
N ARG A 320 -9.73 -6.45 3.74
CA ARG A 320 -9.73 -6.54 2.27
C ARG A 320 -8.51 -7.19 1.60
N TYR A 321 -7.31 -7.05 2.17
CA TYR A 321 -6.14 -7.80 1.69
C TYR A 321 -6.08 -9.21 2.28
N SER A 322 -5.58 -9.38 3.51
CA SER A 322 -5.36 -10.67 4.19
C SER A 322 -6.60 -11.50 4.58
N VAL A 323 -7.77 -11.25 4.00
CA VAL A 323 -9.11 -11.78 4.37
C VAL A 323 -9.58 -11.40 5.78
N ILE A 324 -8.78 -11.68 6.82
CA ILE A 324 -8.99 -11.25 8.21
C ILE A 324 -7.77 -10.50 8.76
N SER A 325 -7.92 -9.89 9.93
CA SER A 325 -6.86 -9.18 10.64
C SER A 325 -6.84 -9.51 12.15
N VAL A 326 -6.39 -10.72 12.50
CA VAL A 326 -6.35 -11.23 13.88
C VAL A 326 -4.89 -11.37 14.34
N GLY A 327 -4.45 -12.49 14.90
CA GLY A 327 -3.15 -12.70 15.55
C GLY A 327 -1.97 -12.66 14.58
N ILE A 328 -2.00 -13.44 13.49
CA ILE A 328 -0.89 -13.49 12.51
C ILE A 328 -0.71 -12.10 11.88
N LYS A 329 -1.81 -11.48 11.48
CA LYS A 329 -1.83 -10.15 10.86
C LYS A 329 -1.47 -9.02 11.84
N GLY A 330 -1.83 -9.17 13.10
CA GLY A 330 -1.54 -8.20 14.16
C GLY A 330 -0.04 -7.96 14.38
N MET A 331 0.79 -8.95 14.09
CA MET A 331 2.26 -8.83 14.15
C MET A 331 2.85 -7.90 13.08
N GLN A 332 2.06 -7.33 12.17
CA GLN A 332 2.58 -6.33 11.22
C GLN A 332 3.20 -5.10 11.92
N GLY A 333 2.73 -4.77 13.13
CA GLY A 333 3.23 -3.66 13.94
C GLY A 333 4.10 -4.09 15.13
N THR A 334 4.76 -5.26 15.11
CA THR A 334 5.76 -5.64 16.12
C THR A 334 7.20 -5.41 15.66
N VAL A 335 7.42 -5.28 14.35
CA VAL A 335 8.75 -5.15 13.73
C VAL A 335 8.74 -4.11 12.61
N MET A 336 9.92 -3.66 12.23
CA MET A 336 10.15 -2.62 11.22
C MET A 336 11.20 -3.12 10.22
N LEU A 337 11.10 -2.74 8.95
CA LEU A 337 12.19 -2.95 7.99
C LEU A 337 13.37 -2.05 8.39
N SER A 338 14.60 -2.56 8.38
CA SER A 338 15.79 -1.79 8.74
C SER A 338 16.35 -0.95 7.58
N ASP A 339 15.47 -0.38 6.75
CA ASP A 339 15.88 0.57 5.70
C ASP A 339 15.85 2.02 6.21
N SER A 340 16.32 2.97 5.39
CA SER A 340 16.60 4.35 5.82
C SER A 340 15.36 5.23 6.13
N ALA A 341 14.15 4.69 6.12
CA ALA A 341 12.97 5.43 6.58
C ALA A 341 12.74 5.28 8.10
N PRO A 342 12.23 6.33 8.78
CA PRO A 342 11.86 6.30 10.20
C PRO A 342 10.95 5.12 10.56
N ALA A 343 11.11 4.58 11.78
CA ALA A 343 10.32 3.49 12.38
C ALA A 343 8.82 3.64 12.11
N TYR A 344 8.28 4.83 12.41
CA TYR A 344 6.86 5.15 12.23
C TYR A 344 6.37 5.18 10.77
N LYS A 345 7.23 4.92 9.77
CA LYS A 345 6.84 4.74 8.37
C LYS A 345 6.94 3.28 7.90
N GLN A 346 7.48 2.37 8.72
CA GLN A 346 7.79 1.00 8.30
C GLN A 346 6.60 0.03 8.34
N LYS A 347 5.61 0.20 9.25
CA LYS A 347 4.43 -0.68 9.35
C LYS A 347 3.76 -0.93 7.99
N TRP A 348 3.47 0.14 7.24
CA TRP A 348 2.81 0.05 5.94
C TRP A 348 3.71 -0.53 4.83
N ARG A 349 5.03 -0.43 4.97
CA ARG A 349 6.01 -1.00 4.03
C ARG A 349 6.15 -2.52 4.16
N MET A 350 5.59 -3.11 5.22
CA MET A 350 5.31 -4.54 5.30
C MET A 350 4.26 -5.02 4.27
N HIS A 351 3.65 -4.13 3.48
CA HIS A 351 2.82 -4.42 2.29
C HIS A 351 3.48 -4.02 0.95
N ARG A 352 4.82 -3.99 0.85
CA ARG A 352 5.51 -3.44 -0.35
C ARG A 352 5.12 -4.08 -1.69
N GLU A 353 4.89 -5.40 -1.72
CA GLU A 353 4.38 -6.16 -2.88
C GLU A 353 2.93 -5.80 -3.25
N LEU A 354 2.15 -5.27 -2.31
CA LEU A 354 0.81 -4.76 -2.58
C LEU A 354 0.85 -3.47 -3.39
N LYS A 355 1.98 -2.75 -3.45
CA LYS A 355 2.11 -1.54 -4.27
C LYS A 355 1.86 -1.85 -5.74
N ALA A 356 2.51 -2.88 -6.30
CA ALA A 356 2.34 -3.25 -7.71
C ALA A 356 0.86 -3.55 -8.03
N TYR A 357 0.19 -4.34 -7.19
CA TYR A 357 -1.24 -4.62 -7.36
C TYR A 357 -2.14 -3.39 -7.13
N LEU A 358 -1.77 -2.48 -6.23
CA LEU A 358 -2.48 -1.22 -6.03
C LEU A 358 -2.24 -0.24 -7.18
N ASP A 359 -1.08 -0.29 -7.83
CA ASP A 359 -0.80 0.47 -9.05
C ASP A 359 -1.71 -0.05 -10.17
N THR A 360 -1.73 -1.37 -10.45
CA THR A 360 -2.62 -1.98 -11.44
C THR A 360 -4.10 -1.74 -11.10
N LYS A 361 -4.52 -1.80 -9.82
CA LYS A 361 -5.92 -1.55 -9.44
C LYS A 361 -6.30 -0.06 -9.45
N SER A 362 -5.38 0.85 -9.15
CA SER A 362 -5.65 2.29 -9.24
C SER A 362 -5.77 2.72 -10.70
N ALA A 363 -4.93 2.13 -11.55
CA ALA A 363 -5.05 2.05 -12.99
C ALA A 363 -5.98 0.87 -13.39
N GLY A 364 -7.08 0.67 -12.66
CA GLY A 364 -8.27 -0.20 -12.87
C GLY A 364 -8.17 -1.60 -13.46
N GLN A 365 -7.00 -2.13 -13.81
CA GLN A 365 -6.81 -3.55 -14.07
C GLN A 365 -7.23 -4.32 -12.82
N GLU A 366 -7.80 -5.49 -13.01
CA GLU A 366 -7.57 -6.54 -12.03
C GLU A 366 -6.66 -7.63 -12.57
N ASP A 367 -5.36 -7.46 -12.32
CA ASP A 367 -4.44 -8.60 -12.34
C ASP A 367 -4.67 -9.45 -11.07
N ARG A 368 -5.56 -10.43 -11.19
CA ARG A 368 -5.80 -11.45 -10.17
C ARG A 368 -4.56 -12.29 -9.88
N ALA A 369 -3.69 -12.54 -10.86
CA ALA A 369 -2.47 -13.32 -10.65
C ALA A 369 -1.47 -12.54 -9.78
N LEU A 370 -1.30 -11.24 -10.04
CA LEU A 370 -0.55 -10.32 -9.20
C LEU A 370 -1.14 -10.21 -7.80
N TYR A 371 -2.47 -10.05 -7.65
CA TYR A 371 -3.13 -10.06 -6.33
C TYR A 371 -2.76 -11.29 -5.48
N LEU A 372 -2.83 -12.47 -6.09
CA LEU A 372 -2.55 -13.75 -5.42
C LEU A 372 -1.06 -13.97 -5.15
N SER A 373 -0.17 -13.51 -6.03
CA SER A 373 1.28 -13.57 -5.79
C SER A 373 1.72 -12.59 -4.70
N SER A 374 1.18 -11.36 -4.68
CA SER A 374 1.37 -10.38 -3.61
C SER A 374 0.85 -10.92 -2.28
N LEU A 375 -0.36 -11.51 -2.24
CA LEU A 375 -0.89 -12.19 -1.05
C LEU A 375 0.02 -13.31 -0.54
N ARG A 376 0.61 -14.12 -1.43
CA ARG A 376 1.56 -15.18 -1.07
C ARG A 376 2.86 -14.64 -0.48
N VAL A 377 3.45 -13.62 -1.13
CA VAL A 377 4.66 -12.93 -0.64
C VAL A 377 4.42 -12.21 0.69
N PHE A 378 3.22 -11.67 0.89
CA PHE A 378 2.80 -11.10 2.17
C PHE A 378 2.60 -12.17 3.26
N ALA A 379 1.98 -13.31 2.91
CA ALA A 379 1.75 -14.41 3.84
C ALA A 379 3.07 -14.99 4.37
N GLU A 380 4.01 -15.36 3.49
CA GLU A 380 5.33 -15.89 3.90
C GLU A 380 6.11 -14.89 4.76
N ARG A 381 6.01 -13.57 4.46
CA ARG A 381 6.60 -12.53 5.31
C ARG A 381 5.96 -12.49 6.69
N MET A 382 4.63 -12.52 6.78
CA MET A 382 3.96 -12.49 8.09
C MET A 382 4.22 -13.74 8.91
N VAL A 383 4.48 -14.88 8.27
CA VAL A 383 4.97 -16.09 8.93
C VAL A 383 6.39 -15.88 9.47
N ASP A 384 7.33 -15.34 8.68
CA ASP A 384 8.69 -15.04 9.15
C ASP A 384 8.69 -14.03 10.33
N VAL A 385 7.79 -13.05 10.32
CA VAL A 385 7.58 -12.10 11.43
C VAL A 385 6.99 -12.79 12.67
N LEU A 386 6.06 -13.73 12.47
CA LEU A 386 5.47 -14.51 13.57
C LEU A 386 6.51 -15.44 14.21
N GLU A 387 7.41 -16.05 13.43
CA GLU A 387 8.56 -16.79 13.98
C GLU A 387 9.44 -15.88 14.86
N ILE A 388 9.56 -14.58 14.56
CA ILE A 388 10.38 -13.64 15.32
C ILE A 388 9.66 -13.05 16.55
N SER A 389 8.34 -12.87 16.50
CA SER A 389 7.57 -12.11 17.51
C SER A 389 6.25 -12.78 17.92
N ALA A 390 6.23 -14.09 18.17
CA ALA A 390 5.01 -14.80 18.57
C ALA A 390 4.54 -14.44 20.00
N PRO A 391 3.32 -13.90 20.20
CA PRO A 391 2.79 -13.62 21.52
C PRO A 391 2.49 -14.90 22.31
N ASP A 392 2.67 -14.87 23.63
CA ASP A 392 2.31 -15.97 24.55
C ASP A 392 0.84 -16.37 24.39
N ALA A 393 -0.05 -15.38 24.17
CA ALA A 393 -1.44 -15.61 23.78
C ALA A 393 -2.01 -14.48 22.91
N VAL A 394 -3.05 -14.83 22.13
CA VAL A 394 -3.88 -13.90 21.37
C VAL A 394 -5.27 -13.84 22.03
N LEU A 395 -5.79 -12.63 22.25
CA LEU A 395 -7.09 -12.35 22.87
C LEU A 395 -7.89 -11.42 21.94
N GLY A 396 -8.66 -11.99 21.02
CA GLY A 396 -9.42 -11.26 20.02
C GLY A 396 -10.69 -10.61 20.58
N ASP A 397 -10.79 -9.28 20.48
CA ASP A 397 -12.01 -8.50 20.75
C ASP A 397 -12.99 -8.63 19.59
N GLY A 398 -14.12 -9.29 19.80
CA GLY A 398 -15.23 -9.39 18.86
C GLY A 398 -16.54 -8.87 19.43
N ALA A 399 -16.52 -7.74 20.13
CA ALA A 399 -17.74 -7.12 20.65
C ALA A 399 -18.17 -5.89 19.81
N PRO A 400 -19.06 -6.04 18.80
CA PRO A 400 -19.24 -7.22 17.96
C PRO A 400 -18.05 -7.41 17.00
N ALA A 401 -17.86 -8.61 16.43
CA ALA A 401 -16.86 -8.83 15.38
C ALA A 401 -17.30 -8.13 14.08
N MET A 402 -16.37 -7.80 13.19
CA MET A 402 -16.67 -6.98 11.99
C MET A 402 -16.36 -7.70 10.68
N GLY A 403 -17.40 -8.03 9.92
CA GLY A 403 -17.31 -8.26 8.48
C GLY A 403 -17.00 -6.96 7.70
N GLY A 404 -16.80 -7.11 6.40
CA GLY A 404 -16.69 -6.03 5.41
C GLY A 404 -15.33 -6.00 4.71
N ASP A 405 -14.81 -4.80 4.47
CA ASP A 405 -13.42 -4.61 4.00
C ASP A 405 -12.44 -4.26 5.14
N GLY A 406 -12.97 -3.99 6.34
CA GLY A 406 -12.20 -3.66 7.55
C GLY A 406 -11.84 -2.17 7.70
N PHE A 407 -12.29 -1.30 6.78
CA PHE A 407 -11.92 0.12 6.68
C PHE A 407 -13.09 1.06 6.37
N GLN A 408 -13.90 0.76 5.35
CA GLN A 408 -14.93 1.62 4.78
C GLN A 408 -16.31 0.95 4.75
N VAL A 409 -16.33 -0.38 4.65
CA VAL A 409 -17.52 -1.21 4.81
C VAL A 409 -17.30 -2.09 6.03
N LEU A 410 -18.22 -2.01 6.99
CA LEU A 410 -18.23 -2.78 8.23
C LEU A 410 -19.61 -3.41 8.42
N HIS A 411 -19.64 -4.70 8.76
CA HIS A 411 -20.85 -5.43 9.08
C HIS A 411 -20.68 -6.06 10.47
N PRO A 412 -21.28 -5.51 11.54
CA PRO A 412 -21.18 -6.08 12.88
C PRO A 412 -21.87 -7.44 12.95
N THR A 413 -21.27 -8.40 13.67
CA THR A 413 -22.00 -9.60 14.10
C THR A 413 -23.10 -9.25 15.09
N SER A 414 -24.16 -10.05 15.14
CA SER A 414 -25.23 -9.90 16.13
C SER A 414 -24.77 -10.24 17.54
N GLU A 415 -23.80 -11.15 17.69
CA GLU A 415 -23.22 -11.53 18.98
C GLU A 415 -21.98 -10.69 19.32
N MET A 416 -21.82 -10.38 20.62
CA MET A 416 -20.55 -9.96 21.20
C MET A 416 -19.77 -11.17 21.71
N VAL A 417 -18.52 -11.30 21.28
CA VAL A 417 -17.67 -12.46 21.58
C VAL A 417 -16.21 -12.09 21.87
N ALA A 418 -15.50 -13.05 22.46
CA ALA A 418 -14.04 -13.07 22.47
C ALA A 418 -13.54 -14.42 21.92
N VAL A 419 -12.41 -14.41 21.22
CA VAL A 419 -11.72 -15.63 20.74
C VAL A 419 -10.27 -15.57 21.18
N GLY A 420 -9.75 -16.58 21.87
CA GLY A 420 -8.38 -16.57 22.34
C GLY A 420 -7.73 -17.93 22.55
N GLY A 421 -6.41 -17.94 22.46
CA GLY A 421 -5.57 -19.14 22.59
C GLY A 421 -4.07 -18.78 22.58
N THR A 422 -3.24 -19.73 23.00
CA THR A 422 -1.77 -19.59 23.05
C THR A 422 -1.09 -19.78 21.69
N ASN A 423 -1.76 -20.52 20.77
CA ASN A 423 -1.32 -20.75 19.39
C ASN A 423 -2.00 -19.76 18.42
N PRO A 424 -1.29 -18.75 17.88
CA PRO A 424 -1.90 -17.71 17.05
C PRO A 424 -2.54 -18.22 15.76
N VAL A 425 -2.06 -19.34 15.22
CA VAL A 425 -2.57 -19.91 13.94
C VAL A 425 -3.91 -20.61 14.17
N ARG A 426 -4.06 -21.31 15.31
CA ARG A 426 -5.34 -21.90 15.72
C ARG A 426 -6.39 -20.81 16.01
N VAL A 427 -5.98 -19.72 16.67
CA VAL A 427 -6.86 -18.56 16.93
C VAL A 427 -7.35 -17.92 15.62
N ASP A 428 -6.47 -17.66 14.65
CA ASP A 428 -6.86 -17.08 13.36
C ASP A 428 -7.79 -18.02 12.57
N ARG A 429 -7.61 -19.35 12.66
CA ARG A 429 -8.54 -20.35 12.09
C ARG A 429 -9.93 -20.31 12.73
N VAL A 430 -10.02 -20.17 14.05
CA VAL A 430 -11.33 -20.07 14.74
C VAL A 430 -12.01 -18.72 14.47
N ALA A 431 -11.24 -17.63 14.43
CA ALA A 431 -11.76 -16.32 14.03
C ALA A 431 -12.22 -16.29 12.56
N ALA A 432 -11.54 -17.00 11.65
CA ALA A 432 -12.00 -17.17 10.28
C ALA A 432 -13.33 -17.93 10.20
N GLU A 433 -13.55 -18.94 11.05
CA GLU A 433 -14.79 -19.72 11.09
C GLU A 433 -15.96 -18.91 11.64
N LEU A 434 -15.74 -18.15 12.71
CA LEU A 434 -16.70 -17.20 13.28
C LEU A 434 -17.20 -16.16 12.24
N LEU A 435 -16.28 -15.70 11.37
CA LEU A 435 -16.52 -14.77 10.27
C LEU A 435 -16.94 -15.47 8.96
N GLY A 436 -17.23 -16.78 8.98
CA GLY A 436 -17.71 -17.54 7.81
C GLY A 436 -16.72 -17.70 6.65
N VAL A 437 -15.44 -17.39 6.88
CA VAL A 437 -14.33 -17.41 5.90
C VAL A 437 -13.31 -18.53 6.17
N TRP A 438 -13.67 -19.53 6.98
CA TRP A 438 -12.96 -20.80 7.10
C TRP A 438 -13.55 -21.86 6.15
N ASN A 439 -12.69 -22.72 5.60
CA ASN A 439 -13.07 -23.83 4.72
C ASN A 439 -13.96 -23.44 3.51
N SER A 440 -13.97 -22.17 3.12
CA SER A 440 -14.93 -21.58 2.18
C SER A 440 -14.62 -21.97 0.72
N PRO A 441 -15.53 -22.68 0.03
CA PRO A 441 -15.40 -22.95 -1.40
C PRO A 441 -15.48 -21.68 -2.25
N ALA A 442 -16.14 -20.63 -1.74
CA ALA A 442 -16.30 -19.37 -2.44
C ALA A 442 -15.00 -18.56 -2.43
N LEU A 443 -14.30 -18.50 -1.28
CA LEU A 443 -12.93 -17.97 -1.26
C LEU A 443 -11.99 -18.77 -2.16
N ALA A 444 -12.12 -20.10 -2.23
CA ALA A 444 -11.21 -20.92 -3.03
C ALA A 444 -11.22 -20.63 -4.54
N ARG A 445 -12.34 -20.18 -5.12
CA ARG A 445 -12.33 -19.66 -6.51
C ARG A 445 -11.55 -18.36 -6.59
N GLU A 446 -11.88 -17.42 -5.73
CA GLU A 446 -11.36 -16.06 -5.79
C GLU A 446 -9.89 -15.96 -5.38
N LEU A 447 -9.44 -16.89 -4.53
CA LEU A 447 -8.11 -16.94 -3.93
C LEU A 447 -7.25 -18.13 -4.43
N GLY A 448 -7.46 -18.59 -5.67
CA GLY A 448 -6.56 -19.55 -6.33
C GLY A 448 -6.39 -20.88 -5.59
N GLY A 449 -7.46 -21.38 -4.97
CA GLY A 449 -7.51 -22.61 -4.17
C GLY A 449 -7.54 -22.38 -2.66
N HIS A 450 -7.14 -21.21 -2.16
CA HIS A 450 -7.13 -20.93 -0.71
C HIS A 450 -8.55 -20.87 -0.14
N ARG A 451 -8.90 -21.83 0.73
CA ARG A 451 -10.22 -21.95 1.37
C ARG A 451 -10.39 -21.05 2.60
N THR A 452 -9.38 -20.22 2.91
CA THR A 452 -9.40 -19.23 3.99
C THR A 452 -8.36 -18.13 3.72
N SER A 453 -7.94 -17.37 4.74
CA SER A 453 -6.81 -16.45 4.61
C SER A 453 -5.51 -17.18 4.21
N PRO A 454 -4.80 -16.75 3.16
CA PRO A 454 -3.49 -17.31 2.80
C PRO A 454 -2.43 -17.22 3.91
N LEU A 455 -2.59 -16.32 4.90
CA LEU A 455 -1.73 -16.25 6.09
C LEU A 455 -1.88 -17.49 6.98
N ILE A 456 -3.12 -17.98 7.14
CA ILE A 456 -3.42 -19.18 7.93
C ILE A 456 -2.86 -20.40 7.21
N ASP A 457 -3.08 -20.54 5.90
CA ASP A 457 -2.58 -21.66 5.11
C ASP A 457 -1.03 -21.71 5.09
N ALA A 458 -0.37 -20.56 4.91
CA ALA A 458 1.10 -20.47 4.94
C ALA A 458 1.66 -20.81 6.32
N ALA A 459 1.09 -20.27 7.39
CA ALA A 459 1.50 -20.56 8.77
C ALA A 459 1.28 -22.04 9.11
N ALA A 460 0.10 -22.58 8.85
CA ALA A 460 -0.22 -23.99 9.09
C ALA A 460 0.75 -24.93 8.36
N LYS A 461 1.11 -24.61 7.11
CA LYS A 461 2.12 -25.35 6.34
C LYS A 461 3.53 -25.21 6.92
N ARG A 462 3.97 -24.01 7.30
CA ARG A 462 5.31 -23.76 7.86
C ARG A 462 5.52 -24.49 9.19
N PHE A 463 4.52 -24.45 10.07
CA PHE A 463 4.58 -25.12 11.36
C PHE A 463 4.17 -26.61 11.28
N GLY A 464 3.42 -27.03 10.26
CA GLY A 464 2.95 -28.42 10.12
C GLY A 464 1.76 -28.73 11.04
N LEU A 465 0.86 -27.77 11.22
CA LEU A 465 -0.30 -27.87 12.12
C LEU A 465 -1.50 -28.46 11.39
N ASP A 466 -2.13 -29.51 11.95
CA ASP A 466 -3.52 -29.81 11.60
C ASP A 466 -4.46 -28.81 12.30
N LEU A 467 -5.11 -28.00 11.48
CA LEU A 467 -6.11 -27.02 11.91
C LEU A 467 -7.53 -27.60 11.96
N LYS A 468 -7.78 -28.78 11.36
CA LYS A 468 -9.07 -29.46 11.45
C LYS A 468 -9.29 -30.02 12.86
N ALA A 469 -8.28 -30.68 13.42
CA ALA A 469 -8.27 -31.14 14.82
C ALA A 469 -8.06 -30.03 15.87
N THR A 470 -8.40 -28.76 15.58
CA THR A 470 -8.32 -27.69 16.58
C THR A 470 -9.44 -27.84 17.60
N ALA A 471 -9.09 -28.13 18.86
CA ALA A 471 -10.05 -28.15 19.96
C ALA A 471 -10.59 -26.74 20.25
N ILE A 472 -11.89 -26.65 20.57
CA ILE A 472 -12.59 -25.38 20.83
C ILE A 472 -13.38 -25.51 22.15
N THR A 473 -13.30 -24.49 22.99
CA THR A 473 -13.90 -24.45 24.34
C THR A 473 -14.66 -23.14 24.60
N GLY A 474 -15.38 -23.05 25.72
CA GLY A 474 -16.14 -21.85 26.12
C GLY A 474 -17.59 -21.82 25.63
N ASP A 475 -18.40 -20.92 26.21
CA ASP A 475 -19.84 -20.79 25.93
C ASP A 475 -20.17 -20.22 24.53
N GLY A 476 -19.16 -19.72 23.82
CA GLY A 476 -19.24 -19.33 22.42
C GLY A 476 -18.91 -20.44 21.42
N ALA A 477 -18.36 -21.58 21.83
CA ALA A 477 -18.00 -22.68 20.92
C ALA A 477 -19.18 -23.14 20.03
N ASP A 478 -20.39 -23.16 20.60
CA ASP A 478 -21.62 -23.54 19.91
C ASP A 478 -22.05 -22.60 18.76
N LEU A 479 -21.48 -21.40 18.66
CA LEU A 479 -21.67 -20.53 17.49
C LEU A 479 -21.14 -21.18 16.20
N LEU A 480 -20.11 -22.00 16.31
CA LEU A 480 -19.36 -22.58 15.19
C LEU A 480 -19.92 -23.92 14.72
N LYS A 481 -20.91 -24.47 15.44
CA LYS A 481 -21.67 -25.67 15.02
C LYS A 481 -22.63 -25.38 13.85
N SER A 482 -22.94 -24.11 13.60
CA SER A 482 -23.84 -23.63 12.55
C SER A 482 -23.10 -22.76 11.53
N PRO A 483 -23.53 -22.73 10.26
CA PRO A 483 -23.02 -21.78 9.28
C PRO A 483 -23.12 -20.32 9.77
N ARG A 484 -22.03 -19.57 9.61
CA ARG A 484 -21.92 -18.15 10.00
C ARG A 484 -22.20 -17.24 8.81
N PRO A 485 -22.80 -16.05 9.02
CA PRO A 485 -22.97 -15.07 7.95
C PRO A 485 -21.61 -14.62 7.39
N VAL A 486 -21.59 -14.28 6.10
CA VAL A 486 -20.40 -13.84 5.38
C VAL A 486 -20.68 -12.48 4.75
N HIS A 487 -19.86 -11.48 5.07
CA HIS A 487 -19.85 -10.18 4.40
C HIS A 487 -18.41 -9.79 4.09
N TYR A 488 -17.74 -10.46 3.16
CA TYR A 488 -16.35 -10.16 2.81
C TYR A 488 -16.28 -9.27 1.57
N LYS A 489 -15.66 -8.09 1.70
CA LYS A 489 -15.35 -7.21 0.58
C LYS A 489 -13.84 -7.19 0.38
N ALA A 490 -13.38 -7.83 -0.69
CA ALA A 490 -11.96 -7.97 -0.97
C ALA A 490 -11.32 -6.65 -1.46
N MET A 491 -9.99 -6.65 -1.56
CA MET A 491 -9.26 -5.60 -2.24
C MET A 491 -9.32 -5.81 -3.75
N ALA A 492 -9.34 -7.06 -4.20
CA ALA A 492 -9.83 -7.42 -5.53
C ALA A 492 -11.35 -7.11 -5.68
N PRO A 493 -11.88 -6.92 -6.90
CA PRO A 493 -13.26 -6.56 -7.19
C PRO A 493 -14.29 -7.68 -6.95
N PHE A 494 -14.01 -8.63 -6.06
CA PHE A 494 -14.97 -9.63 -5.61
C PHE A 494 -15.49 -9.33 -4.20
N ARG A 495 -16.66 -9.89 -3.90
CA ARG A 495 -17.25 -9.89 -2.56
C ARG A 495 -17.98 -11.21 -2.30
N LEU A 496 -18.11 -11.59 -1.05
CA LEU A 496 -18.92 -12.72 -0.59
C LEU A 496 -19.94 -12.19 0.40
N ASP A 497 -21.21 -12.15 0.01
CA ASP A 497 -22.34 -11.74 0.83
C ASP A 497 -23.31 -12.92 0.95
N TRP A 498 -23.53 -13.43 2.17
CA TRP A 498 -24.39 -14.60 2.43
C TRP A 498 -24.92 -14.62 3.87
N GLU A 499 -26.20 -14.93 4.01
CA GLU A 499 -26.90 -15.08 5.30
C GLU A 499 -27.41 -16.51 5.53
N PRO A 500 -27.44 -17.01 6.78
CA PRO A 500 -28.08 -18.28 7.13
C PRO A 500 -29.51 -18.37 6.60
N GLY A 501 -29.80 -19.47 5.90
CA GLY A 501 -31.09 -19.71 5.23
C GLY A 501 -31.13 -19.32 3.75
N GLN A 502 -30.16 -18.55 3.26
CA GLN A 502 -29.96 -18.36 1.81
C GLN A 502 -29.35 -19.60 1.16
N ALA A 503 -29.57 -19.78 -0.15
CA ALA A 503 -28.87 -20.80 -0.93
C ALA A 503 -27.35 -20.65 -0.75
N PRO A 504 -26.59 -21.74 -0.53
CA PRO A 504 -25.15 -21.63 -0.30
C PRO A 504 -24.41 -20.89 -1.42
N LEU A 505 -23.42 -20.08 -1.07
CA LEU A 505 -22.50 -19.50 -2.04
C LEU A 505 -21.95 -20.62 -2.95
N PRO A 506 -21.85 -20.41 -4.29
CA PRO A 506 -21.38 -21.44 -5.21
C PRO A 506 -20.03 -22.03 -4.75
N GLY A 507 -19.78 -23.31 -5.04
CA GLY A 507 -18.66 -24.02 -4.40
C GLY A 507 -18.02 -25.21 -5.12
N GLY A 508 -18.36 -25.47 -6.38
CA GLY A 508 -17.61 -26.44 -7.19
C GLY A 508 -16.23 -25.89 -7.61
N PRO A 509 -15.29 -26.75 -8.04
CA PRO A 509 -14.18 -26.30 -8.85
C PRO A 509 -14.73 -25.64 -10.13
N ALA A 510 -14.03 -24.64 -10.65
CA ALA A 510 -14.33 -24.15 -12.00
C ALA A 510 -14.10 -25.31 -12.98
N LYS A 511 -15.05 -25.55 -13.90
CA LYS A 511 -14.72 -26.23 -15.15
C LYS A 511 -13.62 -25.41 -15.86
N ALA A 512 -12.80 -26.08 -16.66
CA ALA A 512 -12.05 -25.37 -17.69
C ALA A 512 -13.04 -24.56 -18.55
N LEU A 513 -12.64 -23.37 -18.99
CA LEU A 513 -13.44 -22.54 -19.88
C LEU A 513 -13.40 -23.13 -21.30
N ASP A 514 -14.25 -24.14 -21.53
CA ASP A 514 -14.62 -24.55 -22.88
C ASP A 514 -15.21 -23.32 -23.64
N PRO A 515 -14.93 -23.16 -24.94
CA PRO A 515 -15.36 -22.00 -25.70
C PRO A 515 -16.89 -21.89 -25.79
N ALA A 516 -17.40 -20.67 -25.76
CA ALA A 516 -18.85 -20.41 -25.75
C ALA A 516 -19.52 -20.87 -27.06
N PRO A 517 -20.68 -21.56 -26.99
CA PRO A 517 -21.46 -21.91 -28.18
C PRO A 517 -22.11 -20.67 -28.81
N PRO A 518 -22.45 -20.71 -30.12
CA PRO A 518 -23.05 -19.56 -30.81
C PRO A 518 -24.45 -19.22 -30.26
N ALA A 519 -24.68 -17.94 -30.02
CA ALA A 519 -25.98 -17.45 -29.52
C ALA A 519 -27.06 -17.56 -30.60
N SER A 520 -28.14 -18.30 -30.31
CA SER A 520 -29.31 -18.41 -31.17
C SER A 520 -30.09 -17.10 -31.20
N GLN A 521 -30.54 -16.68 -32.40
CA GLN A 521 -31.36 -15.47 -32.57
C GLN A 521 -32.71 -15.61 -31.86
N LYS A 522 -33.10 -14.57 -31.12
CA LYS A 522 -34.51 -14.22 -30.86
C LYS A 522 -34.70 -12.75 -31.18
N ALA A 523 -35.72 -12.44 -31.97
CA ALA A 523 -36.09 -11.07 -32.27
C ALA A 523 -36.70 -10.38 -31.02
N PRO A 524 -36.43 -9.08 -30.79
CA PRO A 524 -37.13 -8.31 -29.78
C PRO A 524 -38.44 -7.76 -30.35
N ASP A 525 -39.58 -8.13 -29.75
CA ASP A 525 -40.82 -7.38 -29.95
C ASP A 525 -40.67 -5.96 -29.38
N GLY A 526 -41.10 -4.97 -30.15
CA GLY A 526 -40.65 -3.59 -29.98
C GLY A 526 -41.37 -2.80 -28.89
N LYS A 527 -40.67 -1.79 -28.37
CA LYS A 527 -41.25 -0.53 -27.88
C LYS A 527 -40.29 0.62 -28.20
N GLN A 528 -40.83 1.70 -28.76
CA GLN A 528 -40.08 2.88 -29.17
C GLN A 528 -39.66 3.73 -27.95
N GLY A 529 -38.54 4.47 -28.05
CA GLY A 529 -38.04 5.28 -26.95
C GLY A 529 -36.89 6.24 -27.31
N ALA A 530 -37.25 7.36 -27.95
CA ALA A 530 -36.50 8.62 -28.09
C ALA A 530 -35.07 8.63 -28.69
N GLU A 531 -34.87 9.50 -29.69
CA GLU A 531 -33.55 9.96 -30.13
C GLU A 531 -32.99 11.06 -29.20
N PRO A 532 -31.66 11.13 -28.98
CA PRO A 532 -30.99 12.31 -28.44
C PRO A 532 -30.31 13.15 -29.55
N SER A 533 -30.37 14.48 -29.41
CA SER A 533 -30.08 15.44 -30.49
C SER A 533 -28.62 15.88 -30.63
N GLY A 534 -28.13 15.92 -31.88
CA GLY A 534 -27.35 17.03 -32.45
C GLY A 534 -26.10 17.54 -31.71
N GLY A 535 -24.96 16.87 -31.89
CA GLY A 535 -23.63 17.46 -31.74
C GLY A 535 -22.94 17.67 -33.10
N PRO A 536 -21.86 18.48 -33.19
CA PRO A 536 -21.06 18.56 -34.41
C PRO A 536 -20.44 17.19 -34.74
N ALA A 537 -20.33 16.86 -36.02
CA ALA A 537 -19.78 15.59 -36.47
C ALA A 537 -18.32 15.42 -36.00
N LYS A 538 -18.01 14.24 -35.47
CA LYS A 538 -16.65 13.83 -35.07
C LYS A 538 -15.74 13.77 -36.31
N PRO A 539 -14.46 14.21 -36.21
CA PRO A 539 -13.54 14.17 -37.34
C PRO A 539 -13.18 12.72 -37.72
N GLU A 540 -12.92 12.50 -39.00
CA GLU A 540 -12.61 11.16 -39.54
C GLU A 540 -11.19 11.13 -40.14
N ALA A 541 -10.41 10.14 -39.70
CA ALA A 541 -9.15 9.73 -40.32
C ALA A 541 -9.39 8.48 -41.15
N HIS A 542 -8.59 8.26 -42.18
CA HIS A 542 -8.66 7.06 -43.02
C HIS A 542 -7.36 6.27 -42.92
N ALA A 543 -7.48 4.96 -42.76
CA ALA A 543 -6.43 3.99 -43.00
C ALA A 543 -6.71 3.30 -44.33
N SER A 544 -5.80 3.44 -45.28
CA SER A 544 -5.95 2.78 -46.58
C SER A 544 -5.34 1.37 -46.55
N PRO A 545 -5.89 0.39 -47.29
CA PRO A 545 -5.39 -0.99 -47.24
C PRO A 545 -4.00 -1.10 -47.86
N LEU A 546 -3.14 -1.91 -47.24
CA LEU A 546 -1.86 -2.34 -47.80
C LEU A 546 -2.07 -3.69 -48.53
N PRO A 547 -1.97 -3.75 -49.87
CA PRO A 547 -2.23 -4.96 -50.65
C PRO A 547 -1.33 -6.15 -50.26
N PRO A 548 -1.81 -7.41 -50.38
CA PRO A 548 -0.99 -8.59 -50.12
C PRO A 548 0.28 -8.63 -50.97
N GLY A 549 1.44 -8.48 -50.33
CA GLY A 549 2.76 -8.47 -50.97
C GLY A 549 3.41 -7.10 -51.05
N GLU A 550 2.65 -6.01 -50.91
CA GLU A 550 3.23 -4.68 -50.63
C GLU A 550 3.63 -4.62 -49.15
N GLN A 551 4.73 -3.93 -48.84
CA GLN A 551 5.25 -3.74 -47.49
C GLN A 551 5.71 -2.29 -47.33
N VAL A 552 5.67 -1.80 -46.09
CA VAL A 552 6.24 -0.50 -45.71
C VAL A 552 7.51 -0.76 -44.92
N VAL A 553 8.62 -0.12 -45.32
CA VAL A 553 9.91 -0.19 -44.64
C VAL A 553 9.95 0.88 -43.57
N LEU A 554 9.75 0.48 -42.31
CA LEU A 554 9.86 1.37 -41.16
C LEU A 554 11.34 1.76 -40.96
N ASP A 555 11.76 2.89 -41.52
CA ASP A 555 13.11 3.45 -41.31
C ASP A 555 13.15 4.94 -40.96
N GLY A 556 11.98 5.58 -40.84
CA GLY A 556 11.81 6.96 -40.41
C GLY A 556 11.86 7.98 -41.54
N LYS A 557 11.90 7.56 -42.82
CA LYS A 557 11.92 8.49 -43.97
C LYS A 557 10.56 8.88 -44.51
N ALA A 558 9.53 8.05 -44.35
CA ALA A 558 8.18 8.27 -44.90
C ALA A 558 8.12 8.44 -46.44
N ASP A 559 9.13 7.98 -47.17
CA ASP A 559 9.24 8.08 -48.64
C ASP A 559 8.59 6.90 -49.39
N ASP A 560 8.07 5.91 -48.66
CA ASP A 560 7.38 4.75 -49.20
C ASP A 560 6.13 5.08 -50.03
N ALA A 561 5.98 4.43 -51.18
CA ALA A 561 4.91 4.73 -52.13
C ALA A 561 3.51 4.55 -51.54
N ALA A 562 3.32 3.65 -50.56
CA ALA A 562 2.06 3.45 -49.87
C ALA A 562 1.63 4.69 -49.06
N TRP A 563 2.56 5.40 -48.41
CA TRP A 563 2.26 6.63 -47.67
C TRP A 563 1.83 7.78 -48.58
N SER A 564 2.27 7.81 -49.83
CA SER A 564 1.82 8.82 -50.81
C SER A 564 0.32 8.68 -51.13
N ARG A 565 -0.25 7.49 -50.99
CA ARG A 565 -1.66 7.16 -51.28
C ARG A 565 -2.58 7.34 -50.07
N ALA A 566 -2.05 7.15 -48.87
CA ALA A 566 -2.81 7.28 -47.63
C ALA A 566 -3.26 8.74 -47.39
N LYS A 567 -4.56 8.93 -47.13
CA LYS A 567 -5.15 10.25 -46.86
C LYS A 567 -4.64 10.81 -45.52
N ALA A 568 -3.91 11.92 -45.58
CA ALA A 568 -3.39 12.57 -44.39
C ALA A 568 -4.46 13.33 -43.60
N VAL A 569 -4.40 13.25 -42.28
CA VAL A 569 -5.02 14.20 -41.35
C VAL A 569 -3.96 15.21 -40.87
N LEU A 570 -4.38 16.45 -40.63
CA LEU A 570 -3.52 17.56 -40.21
C LEU A 570 -4.22 18.31 -39.07
N TRP A 571 -3.49 18.64 -38.01
CA TRP A 571 -3.98 19.52 -36.95
C TRP A 571 -2.88 20.46 -36.42
N ASP A 572 -3.32 21.57 -35.86
CA ASP A 572 -2.50 22.55 -35.13
C ASP A 572 -3.33 23.13 -33.97
N THR A 573 -3.99 22.25 -33.21
CA THR A 573 -4.95 22.64 -32.15
C THR A 573 -4.59 22.06 -30.79
N ASP A 574 -4.77 22.85 -29.73
CA ASP A 574 -4.64 22.39 -28.35
C ASP A 574 -5.84 21.55 -27.88
N TYR A 575 -5.75 21.02 -26.67
CA TYR A 575 -6.83 20.29 -25.98
C TYR A 575 -8.14 21.10 -25.85
N ALA A 576 -8.11 22.43 -25.90
CA ALA A 576 -9.27 23.31 -25.89
C ALA A 576 -9.80 23.61 -27.31
N GLY A 577 -9.02 23.29 -28.34
CA GLY A 577 -9.28 23.54 -29.76
C GLY A 577 -8.86 24.92 -30.25
N LYS A 578 -7.80 25.50 -29.69
CA LYS A 578 -7.16 26.77 -30.11
C LYS A 578 -5.92 26.50 -30.97
N PRO A 579 -5.58 27.36 -31.95
CA PRO A 579 -4.35 27.23 -32.75
C PRO A 579 -3.07 27.22 -31.89
N THR A 580 -2.05 26.43 -32.26
CA THR A 580 -0.81 26.29 -31.46
C THR A 580 0.49 26.72 -32.11
N GLY A 581 0.60 26.75 -33.44
CA GLY A 581 1.87 26.95 -34.14
C GLY A 581 2.76 25.70 -34.19
N PHE A 582 2.22 24.51 -33.94
CA PHE A 582 2.93 23.23 -33.96
C PHE A 582 2.21 22.22 -34.88
N PRO A 583 2.20 22.43 -36.21
CA PRO A 583 1.50 21.55 -37.14
C PRO A 583 1.95 20.09 -37.00
N THR A 584 0.98 19.19 -36.94
CA THR A 584 1.17 17.75 -36.81
C THR A 584 0.32 17.06 -37.86
N ARG A 585 0.95 16.20 -38.66
CA ARG A 585 0.29 15.43 -39.71
C ARG A 585 0.38 13.94 -39.39
N ALA A 586 -0.70 13.19 -39.65
CA ALA A 586 -0.68 11.74 -39.55
C ALA A 586 -1.28 11.07 -40.80
N ARG A 587 -0.81 9.86 -41.11
CA ARG A 587 -1.38 8.94 -42.11
C ARG A 587 -1.45 7.53 -41.52
N PHE A 588 -2.38 6.74 -42.02
CA PHE A 588 -2.58 5.36 -41.60
C PHE A 588 -2.67 4.42 -42.80
N LEU A 589 -2.15 3.21 -42.61
CA LEU A 589 -2.32 2.08 -43.52
C LEU A 589 -2.69 0.85 -42.68
N TRP A 590 -3.50 -0.06 -43.21
CA TRP A 590 -3.89 -1.27 -42.48
C TRP A 590 -3.62 -2.54 -43.28
N SER A 591 -3.25 -3.61 -42.57
CA SER A 591 -2.97 -4.91 -43.17
C SER A 591 -3.29 -6.04 -42.18
N LYS A 592 -3.11 -7.29 -42.60
CA LYS A 592 -3.16 -8.45 -41.69
C LYS A 592 -2.00 -8.51 -40.69
N GLN A 593 -0.97 -7.66 -40.83
CA GLN A 593 0.14 -7.54 -39.88
C GLN A 593 -0.19 -6.57 -38.73
N GLY A 594 -1.06 -5.58 -38.97
CA GLY A 594 -1.43 -4.57 -37.98
C GLY A 594 -1.80 -3.22 -38.59
N LEU A 595 -1.90 -2.22 -37.71
CA LEU A 595 -2.12 -0.84 -38.08
C LEU A 595 -0.76 -0.15 -38.23
N HIS A 596 -0.44 0.34 -39.42
CA HIS A 596 0.73 1.18 -39.64
C HIS A 596 0.31 2.65 -39.47
N ALA A 597 1.10 3.41 -38.71
CA ALA A 597 0.90 4.83 -38.48
C ALA A 597 2.18 5.62 -38.81
N LEU A 598 2.02 6.72 -39.52
CA LEU A 598 3.07 7.68 -39.84
C LEU A 598 2.68 9.04 -39.27
N PHE A 599 3.57 9.66 -38.49
CA PHE A 599 3.45 11.03 -38.00
C PHE A 599 4.59 11.90 -38.52
N GLU A 600 4.27 13.08 -39.05
CA GLU A 600 5.21 14.15 -39.39
C GLU A 600 4.99 15.33 -38.44
N LEU A 601 6.00 15.66 -37.63
CA LEU A 601 5.96 16.68 -36.59
C LEU A 601 6.68 17.95 -37.08
N SER A 602 5.97 19.07 -37.21
CA SER A 602 6.59 20.39 -37.48
C SER A 602 6.81 21.17 -36.19
N ASN A 603 7.84 22.03 -36.16
CA ASN A 603 8.25 22.83 -35.00
C ASN A 603 8.59 22.00 -33.74
N ALA A 604 9.06 20.77 -33.89
CA ALA A 604 9.48 19.91 -32.78
C ALA A 604 10.54 20.57 -31.88
N GLY A 605 10.43 20.35 -30.58
CA GLY A 605 11.39 20.74 -29.55
C GLY A 605 12.47 19.68 -29.29
N LEU A 606 12.18 18.42 -29.62
CA LEU A 606 13.06 17.25 -29.44
C LEU A 606 13.54 17.07 -27.99
N ASN A 607 12.74 17.50 -27.03
CA ASN A 607 13.01 17.37 -25.60
C ASN A 607 12.75 15.93 -25.13
N THR A 608 13.80 15.13 -25.03
CA THR A 608 13.75 13.74 -24.57
C THR A 608 14.97 13.39 -23.69
N ASP A 609 14.80 12.53 -22.69
CA ASP A 609 15.88 12.00 -21.85
C ASP A 609 16.61 10.84 -22.55
N HIS A 610 17.63 11.21 -23.32
CA HIS A 610 18.54 10.30 -24.00
C HIS A 610 19.33 9.34 -23.09
N SER A 611 19.25 9.46 -21.76
CA SER A 611 19.83 8.46 -20.84
C SER A 611 19.00 7.17 -20.74
N LYS A 612 17.80 7.13 -21.33
CA LYS A 612 16.92 5.97 -21.35
C LYS A 612 17.09 5.17 -22.65
N PRO A 613 17.08 3.82 -22.59
CA PRO A 613 17.20 3.00 -23.79
C PRO A 613 15.98 3.17 -24.71
N VAL A 614 16.24 3.33 -26.00
CA VAL A 614 15.26 3.19 -27.08
C VAL A 614 15.03 1.68 -27.29
N GLY A 615 13.78 1.24 -27.42
CA GLY A 615 13.44 -0.20 -27.41
C GLY A 615 13.19 -0.79 -26.01
N THR A 616 12.84 0.02 -25.02
CA THR A 616 12.27 -0.44 -23.74
C THR A 616 11.11 0.48 -23.36
N GLU A 617 9.99 -0.11 -22.92
CA GLU A 617 8.80 0.62 -22.46
C GLU A 617 9.14 1.65 -21.38
N ARG A 618 8.52 2.83 -21.49
CA ARG A 618 8.97 4.01 -20.76
C ARG A 618 7.82 4.78 -20.08
N LYS A 619 7.29 4.20 -19.00
CA LYS A 619 6.18 4.79 -18.21
C LYS A 619 6.40 6.26 -17.87
N GLY A 620 5.51 7.11 -18.38
CA GLY A 620 5.53 8.56 -18.16
C GLY A 620 6.33 9.36 -19.19
N LEU A 621 6.40 8.87 -20.42
CA LEU A 621 7.01 9.55 -21.58
C LEU A 621 6.22 10.82 -21.97
N TYR A 622 4.93 10.92 -21.61
CA TYR A 622 4.07 12.12 -21.73
C TYR A 622 4.63 13.42 -21.12
N LYS A 623 5.68 13.31 -20.29
CA LYS A 623 6.43 14.44 -19.68
C LYS A 623 7.50 15.03 -20.61
N GLU A 624 7.75 14.37 -21.73
CA GLU A 624 8.73 14.68 -22.77
C GLU A 624 8.07 14.69 -24.14
N ASP A 625 8.75 15.18 -25.16
CA ASP A 625 8.11 15.37 -26.47
C ASP A 625 7.75 14.01 -27.07
N CYS A 626 6.48 13.84 -27.43
CA CYS A 626 5.93 12.60 -27.99
C CYS A 626 4.55 12.84 -28.63
N ILE A 627 4.12 11.90 -29.47
CA ILE A 627 2.72 11.72 -29.87
C ILE A 627 2.04 10.68 -28.99
N GLU A 628 0.71 10.70 -28.97
CA GLU A 628 -0.10 9.60 -28.44
C GLU A 628 -1.13 9.18 -29.49
N LEU A 629 -1.28 7.88 -29.71
CA LEU A 629 -2.35 7.28 -30.52
C LEU A 629 -3.32 6.55 -29.59
N PHE A 630 -4.57 7.01 -29.51
CA PHE A 630 -5.64 6.36 -28.74
C PHE A 630 -6.60 5.66 -29.70
N LEU A 631 -6.89 4.36 -29.53
CA LEU A 631 -7.71 3.55 -30.47
C LEU A 631 -8.63 2.54 -29.75
N THR A 632 -9.94 2.66 -29.93
CA THR A 632 -10.94 1.68 -29.51
C THR A 632 -11.05 0.54 -30.52
N PRO A 633 -10.69 -0.72 -30.18
CA PRO A 633 -10.87 -1.86 -31.07
C PRO A 633 -12.33 -2.35 -31.16
N ALA A 634 -13.16 -2.01 -30.17
CA ALA A 634 -14.55 -2.45 -30.06
C ALA A 634 -15.49 -1.22 -29.96
N PRO A 635 -16.05 -0.71 -31.08
CA PRO A 635 -16.79 0.56 -31.10
C PRO A 635 -18.02 0.63 -30.18
N SER A 636 -18.59 -0.52 -29.81
CA SER A 636 -19.67 -0.65 -28.81
C SER A 636 -19.21 -0.38 -27.37
N SER A 637 -17.90 -0.33 -27.13
CA SER A 637 -17.25 -0.07 -25.84
C SER A 637 -16.27 1.11 -25.99
N PRO A 638 -16.72 2.32 -26.39
CA PRO A 638 -15.84 3.45 -26.74
C PRO A 638 -14.95 3.91 -25.57
N ARG A 639 -15.35 3.59 -24.34
CA ARG A 639 -14.60 3.89 -23.13
C ARG A 639 -13.44 2.91 -22.87
N ARG A 640 -13.32 1.87 -23.71
CA ARG A 640 -12.19 0.94 -23.81
C ARG A 640 -11.35 1.28 -25.05
N TYR A 641 -10.06 1.55 -24.87
CA TYR A 641 -9.14 1.89 -25.96
C TYR A 641 -7.71 1.58 -25.60
N PHE A 642 -6.92 1.26 -26.60
CA PHE A 642 -5.46 1.24 -26.49
C PHE A 642 -4.92 2.66 -26.58
N GLU A 643 -3.77 2.87 -25.95
CA GLU A 643 -3.00 4.10 -25.90
C GLU A 643 -1.54 3.75 -26.20
N VAL A 644 -0.89 4.50 -27.08
CA VAL A 644 0.52 4.31 -27.45
C VAL A 644 1.20 5.67 -27.52
N GLU A 645 1.98 6.01 -26.49
CA GLU A 645 2.91 7.14 -26.44
C GLU A 645 4.16 6.80 -27.30
N ILE A 646 4.58 7.67 -28.24
CA ILE A 646 5.84 7.51 -29.00
C ILE A 646 6.61 8.83 -29.10
N GLY A 647 7.85 8.83 -28.62
CA GLY A 647 8.78 9.96 -28.67
C GLY A 647 9.51 10.08 -30.02
N PRO A 648 10.03 11.26 -30.37
CA PRO A 648 10.66 11.51 -31.67
C PRO A 648 11.97 10.72 -31.88
N PHE A 649 12.52 10.10 -30.83
CA PHE A 649 13.70 9.22 -30.88
C PHE A 649 13.37 7.73 -30.69
N GLY A 650 12.09 7.34 -30.75
CA GLY A 650 11.66 5.92 -30.67
C GLY A 650 11.55 5.34 -29.26
N HIS A 651 11.69 6.14 -28.19
CA HIS A 651 11.14 5.76 -26.89
C HIS A 651 9.62 5.62 -27.01
N PHE A 652 9.03 4.64 -26.34
CA PHE A 652 7.60 4.38 -26.41
C PHE A 652 7.03 3.93 -25.07
N PHE A 653 5.71 4.01 -24.93
CA PHE A 653 4.98 3.42 -23.83
C PHE A 653 3.55 3.11 -24.27
N ASP A 654 3.09 1.88 -24.04
CA ASP A 654 1.80 1.37 -24.46
C ASP A 654 0.93 0.94 -23.27
N ILE A 655 -0.38 1.15 -23.40
CA ILE A 655 -1.37 0.98 -22.34
C ILE A 655 -2.72 0.52 -22.92
N ALA A 656 -3.42 -0.42 -22.27
CA ALA A 656 -4.86 -0.65 -22.55
C ALA A 656 -5.76 0.02 -21.48
N ILE A 657 -6.52 1.02 -21.91
CA ILE A 657 -7.41 1.83 -21.09
C ILE A 657 -8.83 1.25 -21.10
N ASP A 658 -9.50 1.24 -19.96
CA ASP A 658 -10.96 1.10 -19.86
C ASP A 658 -11.48 2.06 -18.78
N ARG A 659 -12.10 3.15 -19.21
CA ARG A 659 -12.52 4.26 -18.35
C ARG A 659 -13.73 3.95 -17.46
N ASP A 660 -14.38 2.81 -17.65
CA ASP A 660 -15.45 2.31 -16.78
C ASP A 660 -14.90 1.42 -15.67
N ALA A 661 -13.92 0.55 -15.98
CA ALA A 661 -13.10 -0.11 -14.97
C ALA A 661 -12.09 0.85 -14.28
N ARG A 662 -11.81 2.00 -14.89
CA ARG A 662 -10.72 2.98 -14.58
C ARG A 662 -9.31 2.43 -14.82
N LEU A 663 -9.24 1.51 -15.78
CA LEU A 663 -8.15 0.70 -16.33
C LEU A 663 -7.33 1.52 -17.35
N GLU A 664 -6.11 1.16 -17.74
CA GLU A 664 -4.83 1.45 -17.02
C GLU A 664 -3.71 0.40 -17.25
N ASP A 665 -3.82 -0.45 -18.29
CA ASP A 665 -3.03 -1.67 -18.47
C ASP A 665 -1.65 -1.41 -19.07
N THR A 666 -0.69 -1.06 -18.22
CA THR A 666 0.72 -0.84 -18.64
C THR A 666 1.52 -2.15 -18.64
N ALA A 667 0.91 -3.22 -19.12
CA ALA A 667 1.50 -4.54 -19.40
C ALA A 667 0.96 -5.16 -20.71
N TRP A 668 -0.15 -4.63 -21.25
CA TRP A 668 -0.54 -4.79 -22.63
C TRP A 668 0.49 -4.12 -23.54
N SER A 669 1.18 -4.91 -24.36
CA SER A 669 1.97 -4.36 -25.46
C SER A 669 1.14 -4.24 -26.74
N SER A 670 1.30 -3.09 -27.38
CA SER A 670 0.85 -2.77 -28.74
C SER A 670 1.54 -3.58 -29.84
N GLY A 671 2.61 -4.32 -29.50
CA GLY A 671 3.46 -5.01 -30.47
C GLY A 671 4.21 -4.03 -31.37
N ALA A 672 4.49 -2.81 -30.88
CA ALA A 672 5.05 -1.74 -31.68
C ALA A 672 6.43 -2.09 -32.27
N THR A 673 6.53 -2.01 -33.60
CA THR A 673 7.82 -1.84 -34.30
C THR A 673 7.91 -0.38 -34.72
N ILE A 674 8.97 0.33 -34.35
CA ILE A 674 9.06 1.80 -34.44
C ILE A 674 10.38 2.20 -35.12
N ALA A 675 10.30 3.15 -36.05
CA ALA A 675 11.44 3.85 -36.63
C ALA A 675 11.21 5.36 -36.62
N THR A 676 12.27 6.15 -36.49
CA THR A 676 12.16 7.62 -36.37
C THR A 676 13.34 8.33 -37.02
N SER A 677 13.11 9.53 -37.53
CA SER A 677 14.17 10.46 -37.96
C SER A 677 13.88 11.88 -37.44
N GLN A 678 14.91 12.71 -37.31
CA GLN A 678 14.79 14.07 -36.78
C GLN A 678 15.74 15.03 -37.53
N ASP A 679 15.27 16.22 -37.88
CA ASP A 679 16.12 17.36 -38.25
C ASP A 679 15.96 18.46 -37.20
N ALA A 680 16.95 18.56 -36.30
CA ALA A 680 16.97 19.56 -35.24
C ALA A 680 17.14 21.01 -35.74
N ARG A 681 17.60 21.21 -36.99
CA ARG A 681 17.75 22.53 -37.61
C ARG A 681 16.45 22.97 -38.30
N ALA A 682 15.77 22.06 -39.00
CA ALA A 682 14.43 22.29 -39.54
C ALA A 682 13.34 22.24 -38.46
N ARG A 683 13.67 21.72 -37.26
CA ARG A 683 12.74 21.41 -36.17
C ARG A 683 11.61 20.48 -36.62
N THR A 684 11.99 19.39 -37.27
CA THR A 684 11.07 18.33 -37.70
C THR A 684 11.45 16.99 -37.09
N ALA A 685 10.44 16.12 -36.95
CA ALA A 685 10.63 14.70 -36.68
C ALA A 685 9.61 13.86 -37.46
N VAL A 686 10.01 12.65 -37.83
CA VAL A 686 9.17 11.64 -38.45
C VAL A 686 9.12 10.43 -37.52
N ILE A 687 7.93 9.89 -37.30
CA ILE A 687 7.70 8.66 -36.52
C ILE A 687 6.90 7.71 -37.39
N GLU A 688 7.44 6.52 -37.64
CA GLU A 688 6.75 5.41 -38.30
C GLU A 688 6.59 4.25 -37.31
N ALA A 689 5.39 3.70 -37.22
CA ALA A 689 5.09 2.59 -36.32
C ALA A 689 4.17 1.55 -36.98
N LEU A 690 4.41 0.26 -36.70
CA LEU A 690 3.46 -0.83 -36.91
C LEU A 690 2.99 -1.32 -35.54
N LEU A 691 1.68 -1.27 -35.29
CA LEU A 691 1.03 -1.78 -34.09
C LEU A 691 0.38 -3.13 -34.40
N ALA A 692 1.05 -4.21 -33.97
CA ALA A 692 0.72 -5.60 -34.32
C ALA A 692 -0.02 -6.39 -33.23
N ALA A 693 -0.45 -5.74 -32.13
CA ALA A 693 -1.18 -6.42 -31.05
C ALA A 693 -2.44 -7.16 -31.56
N PRO A 694 -2.73 -8.39 -31.09
CA PRO A 694 -3.87 -9.17 -31.57
C PRO A 694 -5.23 -8.46 -31.42
N GLY A 695 -5.38 -7.62 -30.38
CA GLY A 695 -6.58 -6.81 -30.17
C GLY A 695 -6.73 -5.63 -31.15
N ILE A 696 -5.64 -5.14 -31.73
CA ILE A 696 -5.67 -4.18 -32.85
C ILE A 696 -5.96 -4.93 -34.14
N VAL A 697 -5.14 -5.95 -34.47
CA VAL A 697 -5.26 -6.74 -35.71
C VAL A 697 -6.68 -7.30 -35.89
N GLY A 698 -7.29 -7.83 -34.83
CA GLY A 698 -8.65 -8.38 -34.86
C GLY A 698 -9.78 -7.34 -35.09
N ALA A 699 -9.48 -6.04 -35.02
CA ALA A 699 -10.41 -4.96 -35.30
C ALA A 699 -10.24 -4.35 -36.72
N LEU A 700 -9.17 -4.72 -37.45
CA LEU A 700 -8.91 -4.21 -38.80
C LEU A 700 -9.68 -5.02 -39.84
N ALA A 701 -10.74 -4.43 -40.39
CA ALA A 701 -11.55 -5.02 -41.44
C ALA A 701 -12.06 -3.96 -42.43
N PRO A 702 -12.35 -4.32 -43.70
CA PRO A 702 -12.88 -3.39 -44.70
C PRO A 702 -14.13 -2.66 -44.20
N ASN A 703 -14.15 -1.32 -44.32
CA ASN A 703 -15.20 -0.42 -43.85
C ASN A 703 -15.43 -0.40 -42.32
N ALA A 704 -14.53 -0.97 -41.51
CA ALA A 704 -14.59 -0.81 -40.06
C ALA A 704 -14.43 0.67 -39.66
N ARG A 705 -15.06 1.06 -38.54
CA ARG A 705 -15.10 2.43 -38.02
C ARG A 705 -14.78 2.42 -36.53
N LEU A 706 -13.51 2.63 -36.21
CA LEU A 706 -12.95 2.50 -34.86
C LEU A 706 -12.83 3.88 -34.21
N PRO A 707 -13.40 4.15 -33.02
CA PRO A 707 -13.16 5.41 -32.31
C PRO A 707 -11.66 5.61 -32.05
N MET A 708 -11.12 6.77 -32.43
CA MET A 708 -9.69 7.05 -32.37
C MET A 708 -9.43 8.51 -32.01
N ASN A 709 -8.32 8.81 -31.33
CA ASN A 709 -7.81 10.18 -31.25
C ASN A 709 -6.29 10.24 -31.30
N LEU A 710 -5.77 11.42 -31.63
CA LEU A 710 -4.34 11.67 -31.81
C LEU A 710 -3.95 12.91 -31.01
N TYR A 711 -2.90 12.78 -30.22
CA TYR A 711 -2.37 13.84 -29.36
C TYR A 711 -0.88 14.04 -29.59
N ARG A 712 -0.35 15.17 -29.13
CA ARG A 712 1.08 15.49 -29.11
C ARG A 712 1.37 16.41 -27.93
N MET A 713 2.48 16.18 -27.25
CA MET A 713 2.92 17.03 -26.15
C MET A 713 4.33 17.52 -26.47
N GLU A 714 4.57 18.79 -26.20
CA GLU A 714 5.60 19.53 -26.92
C GLU A 714 6.18 20.68 -26.06
N GLY A 715 7.51 20.84 -26.09
CA GLY A 715 8.22 21.84 -25.30
C GLY A 715 8.35 21.51 -23.80
N LYS A 716 8.90 22.44 -23.02
CA LYS A 716 9.11 22.31 -21.57
C LYS A 716 8.30 23.33 -20.77
N ASP A 717 8.53 24.61 -21.04
CA ASP A 717 7.81 25.72 -20.44
C ASP A 717 7.69 26.87 -21.47
N PRO A 718 6.48 27.24 -21.92
CA PRO A 718 5.23 26.54 -21.67
C PRO A 718 5.23 25.12 -22.27
N ARG A 719 4.48 24.21 -21.66
CA ARG A 719 4.22 22.86 -22.17
C ARG A 719 2.94 22.89 -23.01
N HIS A 720 3.03 22.50 -24.27
CA HIS A 720 1.90 22.43 -25.19
C HIS A 720 1.26 21.03 -25.18
N TYR A 721 -0.07 21.00 -25.34
CA TYR A 721 -0.90 19.80 -25.26
C TYR A 721 -1.89 19.81 -26.45
N LEU A 722 -1.48 19.19 -27.57
CA LEU A 722 -2.19 19.21 -28.85
C LEU A 722 -3.18 18.05 -28.96
N ALA A 723 -4.26 18.26 -29.71
CA ALA A 723 -5.28 17.26 -30.00
C ALA A 723 -5.86 17.42 -31.42
N TRP A 724 -5.98 16.31 -32.16
CA TRP A 724 -6.66 16.25 -33.45
C TRP A 724 -8.18 16.39 -33.32
N SER A 725 -8.79 15.68 -32.37
CA SER A 725 -10.16 15.92 -31.91
C SER A 725 -10.12 16.47 -30.47
N PRO A 726 -10.21 17.80 -30.27
CA PRO A 726 -10.02 18.40 -28.95
C PRO A 726 -11.06 17.96 -27.90
N PRO A 727 -10.64 17.51 -26.70
CA PRO A 727 -11.54 17.13 -25.61
C PRO A 727 -12.28 18.31 -24.95
N ARG A 728 -11.81 19.55 -25.18
CA ARG A 728 -12.41 20.82 -24.70
C ARG A 728 -12.64 20.88 -23.18
N THR A 729 -11.81 20.18 -22.43
CA THR A 729 -11.78 20.19 -20.96
C THR A 729 -11.20 21.49 -20.40
N SER A 730 -11.56 21.84 -19.16
CA SER A 730 -11.09 23.06 -18.47
C SER A 730 -9.60 23.08 -18.10
N LYS A 731 -8.90 21.97 -18.33
CA LYS A 731 -7.45 21.75 -18.19
C LYS A 731 -7.03 20.61 -19.15
N PRO A 732 -5.74 20.42 -19.46
CA PRO A 732 -5.29 19.28 -20.26
C PRO A 732 -5.76 17.95 -19.66
N ASN A 733 -6.41 17.13 -20.48
CA ASN A 733 -6.84 15.76 -20.17
C ASN A 733 -7.23 15.06 -21.47
N PHE A 734 -6.40 14.14 -21.95
CA PHE A 734 -6.65 13.42 -23.20
C PHE A 734 -7.58 12.23 -23.03
N HIS A 735 -7.68 11.65 -21.83
CA HIS A 735 -8.64 10.59 -21.52
C HIS A 735 -10.09 11.12 -21.47
N VAL A 736 -10.67 11.35 -22.64
CA VAL A 736 -12.08 11.71 -22.91
C VAL A 736 -12.55 10.95 -24.18
N PRO A 737 -12.86 9.65 -24.08
CA PRO A 737 -13.30 8.84 -25.23
C PRO A 737 -14.56 9.39 -25.91
N GLU A 738 -15.39 10.12 -25.17
CA GLU A 738 -16.55 10.84 -25.70
C GLU A 738 -16.16 11.85 -26.79
N ALA A 739 -14.93 12.40 -26.74
CA ALA A 739 -14.39 13.36 -27.70
C ALA A 739 -13.55 12.75 -28.84
N PHE A 740 -13.34 11.43 -28.87
CA PHE A 740 -12.58 10.78 -29.95
C PHE A 740 -13.20 11.01 -31.34
N GLY A 741 -12.36 11.13 -32.36
CA GLY A 741 -12.77 11.01 -33.75
C GLY A 741 -13.03 9.55 -34.15
N VAL A 742 -13.00 9.27 -35.45
CA VAL A 742 -13.15 7.91 -36.01
C VAL A 742 -12.00 7.63 -36.97
N LEU A 743 -11.39 6.44 -36.85
CA LEU A 743 -10.56 5.84 -37.89
C LEU A 743 -11.45 4.95 -38.77
N VAL A 744 -11.50 5.27 -40.06
CA VAL A 744 -12.19 4.48 -41.09
C VAL A 744 -11.16 3.60 -41.78
N LEU A 745 -11.46 2.32 -41.89
CA LEU A 745 -10.63 1.35 -42.63
C LEU A 745 -11.16 1.32 -44.07
N ASP A 746 -10.43 1.91 -45.02
CA ASP A 746 -10.83 1.90 -46.44
C ASP A 746 -10.83 0.44 -46.96
N PRO A 747 -11.74 0.08 -47.89
CA PRO A 747 -12.02 -1.32 -48.25
C PRO A 747 -10.97 -2.00 -49.14
#